data_AF-A0EBW5-F1
#
_entry.id   AF-A0EBW5-F1
#
_cell.length_a   1.000
_cell.length_b   1.000
_cell.length_c   1.000
_cell.angle_alpha   90.00
_cell.angle_beta   90.00
_cell.angle_gamma   90.00
#
_symmetry.space_group_name_H-M   'P 1'
#
loop_
_entity.id
_entity.type
_entity.pdbx_description
1 polymer ?
#
loop_
_entity_poly.entity_id
_entity_poly.type
_entity_poly.pdbx_seq_one_letter_code
_entity_poly.pdbx_strand_id
1 'polypeptide(L)'
;MKTLDLLLYQYSLMVQCFYIWTLTDKQQFYAVSFTGTMQSFEQEEIMMYGIWSRFTPLSTISQTGPIGIFDSHCFHLNSALESENKRINFMYYDCINKEQMVVSKFIQFISKEGKQYKFEIILDSMKYEYYWYFFAIHLQPHQNSFTYYLLQGESIVDIQSLQIQFPYLDEKLIIVFGGSLIIDDHQILQVKDTSKLSYFPGEITLLEHQKGYFEKLDIDIISYIQTTFDGTCQCYENQIKNLVDVDIDWLDYKIFASANENCDTFAFQTWIKVQQIVSDQTEFLYQLFKLSGNFENQQLRDDNLSALQIFYKFSKEIYQIKFTTYSYTIPYYNLDFSKNPFLNEYLYDLPNIYLWQFVTVILKNNIIEMKVTLFEGKNQHIFFRSQLVNQFHIVQYKLQYGNILQSSNNYLKVQLRGSKFFNCVSDDQVNQEINCHFSCKDCDGPTNLDCLSCPETSRRIYIPTHKACICPYDTIDDGDCKDYQSLNLIMQQDFEQNCKQGYFEYRSYCYKCPSIIRDNLITCLECITDPKNWMDNPYCQTNLFLDDVGSPAEFIKDLSQTYYIFDGDNLKACNHKQNKNLQTIDEVFEDYQLETNEILSICSNSKDPQKCLPCNFIGCAICGVISTTQICLQCDFGYDLRDGLCVELIMGQMEQEKCVAPYYITSEKKCRLCQIENCQYCFEYESNDLTYCTLYKDFQYFKIDEFHKVGCALCQEGFIFDFVQGGCHYQKPQTINCLRAFKDLQNREICTLSAVDDFNIAPEIINCQKYISNCKQCYQTTLSVIKCIICEDGYSSSIITGHCQKCNSNYAKYCIEGDFYKLDSWMQLLQSFLMQFLPNRYMYSESISIFTNYDLPIKCMEGYELNKFFCKKYCDSNCSVCKKMGNPQEGFQCAKCFLNYYMEPVRVRDQGKCIACAQLCQVCQPRTTDEIERINPLFVNKLEYSTYTMKCIKSIPHPNIFLDPYIQIAKYCYNQQCNSFFQYQVTILLILD
;
A
#
# COMPACT_ATOMS: atom_id res chain seq x y z
N MET A 1 51.72 -44.49 22.64
CA MET A 1 51.95 -43.63 21.45
C MET A 1 50.64 -43.05 20.91
N LYS A 2 49.58 -43.82 20.63
CA LYS A 2 48.31 -43.26 20.09
C LYS A 2 47.50 -42.31 21.01
N THR A 3 47.74 -42.29 22.31
CA THR A 3 47.07 -41.39 23.26
C THR A 3 47.77 -40.06 23.47
N LEU A 4 49.06 -39.96 23.12
CA LEU A 4 49.82 -38.70 23.23
C LEU A 4 49.53 -37.80 22.02
N ASP A 5 49.34 -38.37 20.84
CA ASP A 5 48.99 -37.63 19.62
C ASP A 5 47.57 -37.05 19.67
N LEU A 6 46.62 -37.72 20.34
CA LEU A 6 45.27 -37.18 20.52
C LEU A 6 45.23 -36.04 21.55
N LEU A 7 46.07 -36.12 22.59
CA LEU A 7 46.23 -35.06 23.59
C LEU A 7 47.00 -33.86 23.02
N LEU A 8 48.00 -34.07 22.15
CA LEU A 8 48.71 -33.01 21.44
C LEU A 8 47.84 -32.34 20.36
N TYR A 9 46.95 -33.10 19.69
CA TYR A 9 45.98 -32.53 18.75
C TYR A 9 44.86 -31.76 19.47
N GLN A 10 44.42 -32.21 20.65
CA GLN A 10 43.52 -31.44 21.51
C GLN A 10 44.21 -30.24 22.17
N TYR A 11 45.50 -30.30 22.47
CA TYR A 11 46.28 -29.16 22.94
C TYR A 11 46.53 -28.13 21.83
N SER A 12 46.77 -28.55 20.58
CA SER A 12 46.91 -27.60 19.46
C SER A 12 45.58 -26.93 19.10
N LEU A 13 44.45 -27.62 19.29
CA LEU A 13 43.11 -27.02 19.19
C LEU A 13 42.79 -26.08 20.35
N MET A 14 43.33 -26.31 21.56
CA MET A 14 43.18 -25.38 22.69
C MET A 14 44.13 -24.17 22.64
N VAL A 15 45.25 -24.25 21.91
CA VAL A 15 46.16 -23.11 21.67
C VAL A 15 45.68 -22.20 20.52
N GLN A 16 44.61 -22.58 19.80
CA GLN A 16 43.97 -21.76 18.76
C GLN A 16 42.70 -21.02 19.23
N CYS A 17 42.43 -20.91 20.53
CA CYS A 17 41.34 -20.05 21.02
C CYS A 17 41.76 -18.57 21.04
N PHE A 18 42.00 -17.99 19.87
CA PHE A 18 41.89 -16.55 19.71
C PHE A 18 40.41 -16.19 19.87
N TYR A 19 40.03 -15.59 20.98
CA TYR A 19 38.69 -15.05 21.16
C TYR A 19 38.56 -13.81 20.28
N ILE A 20 37.86 -13.97 19.16
CA ILE A 20 37.44 -12.85 18.33
C ILE A 20 36.21 -12.25 19.00
N TRP A 21 36.34 -11.02 19.46
CA TRP A 21 35.21 -10.23 19.90
C TRP A 21 34.76 -9.37 18.73
N THR A 22 33.66 -9.79 18.08
CA THR A 22 32.95 -8.91 17.16
C THR A 22 32.28 -7.84 18.00
N LEU A 23 32.69 -6.60 17.82
CA LEU A 23 31.93 -5.47 18.31
C LEU A 23 30.62 -5.47 17.52
N THR A 24 29.52 -5.89 18.14
CA THR A 24 28.21 -5.91 17.49
C THR A 24 27.86 -4.53 16.94
N ASP A 25 26.94 -4.43 15.98
CA ASP A 25 26.48 -3.16 15.38
C ASP A 25 26.00 -2.12 16.41
N LYS A 26 25.75 -2.55 17.67
CA LYS A 26 25.34 -1.74 18.82
C LYS A 26 26.49 -1.23 19.70
N GLN A 27 27.73 -1.71 19.51
CA GLN A 27 28.89 -1.41 20.35
C GLN A 27 30.11 -1.03 19.50
N GLN A 28 30.08 0.07 18.75
CA GLN A 28 31.25 0.59 18.00
C GLN A 28 32.38 1.18 18.88
N PHE A 29 32.43 0.83 20.16
CA PHE A 29 33.37 1.38 21.14
C PHE A 29 33.78 0.31 22.14
N TYR A 30 35.07 0.15 22.34
CA TYR A 30 35.63 -0.71 23.38
C TYR A 30 36.86 -0.05 24.00
N ALA A 31 36.99 -0.16 25.31
CA ALA A 31 38.12 0.41 26.04
C ALA A 31 38.68 -0.59 27.06
N VAL A 32 40.00 -0.73 27.09
CA VAL A 32 40.71 -1.61 28.03
C VAL A 32 41.82 -0.85 28.74
N SER A 33 41.99 -1.08 30.03
CA SER A 33 43.10 -0.49 30.80
C SER A 33 44.37 -1.29 30.56
N PHE A 34 45.49 -0.60 30.35
CA PHE A 34 46.80 -1.19 30.09
C PHE A 34 47.87 -0.49 30.94
N THR A 35 48.83 -1.27 31.45
CA THR A 35 49.99 -0.73 32.17
C THR A 35 51.27 -1.13 31.43
N GLY A 36 51.92 -0.17 30.78
CA GLY A 36 53.14 -0.34 30.00
C GLY A 36 54.40 -0.11 30.82
N THR A 37 54.70 -1.04 31.73
CA THR A 37 55.95 -1.00 32.54
C THR A 37 56.81 -2.22 32.25
N MET A 38 58.13 -2.15 32.41
CA MET A 38 58.96 -3.36 32.26
C MET A 38 58.64 -4.44 33.30
N GLN A 39 58.17 -4.04 34.48
CA GLN A 39 57.78 -4.97 35.54
C GLN A 39 56.51 -5.74 35.21
N SER A 40 55.69 -5.21 34.29
CA SER A 40 54.53 -5.92 33.80
C SER A 40 54.86 -6.86 32.66
N PHE A 41 56.11 -7.08 32.25
CA PHE A 41 56.48 -8.04 31.19
C PHE A 41 57.58 -9.00 31.64
N GLU A 42 57.38 -10.30 31.47
CA GLU A 42 58.44 -11.30 31.68
C GLU A 42 59.43 -11.31 30.47
N GLN A 43 60.64 -11.86 30.64
CA GLN A 43 61.77 -11.67 29.69
C GLN A 43 61.47 -12.03 28.22
N GLU A 44 60.58 -12.99 27.99
CA GLU A 44 60.18 -13.46 26.66
C GLU A 44 58.70 -13.16 26.36
N GLU A 45 58.04 -12.37 27.20
CA GLU A 45 56.64 -12.04 27.04
C GLU A 45 56.45 -11.03 25.93
N ILE A 46 55.51 -11.33 25.02
CA ILE A 46 55.12 -10.41 23.94
C ILE A 46 53.71 -9.89 24.18
N MET A 47 53.42 -8.74 23.61
CA MET A 47 52.07 -8.18 23.55
C MET A 47 51.64 -8.04 22.10
N MET A 48 50.42 -8.50 21.82
CA MET A 48 49.78 -8.32 20.53
C MET A 48 48.32 -7.90 20.70
N TYR A 49 47.89 -6.94 19.89
CA TYR A 49 46.48 -6.67 19.66
C TYR A 49 46.29 -6.18 18.22
N GLY A 50 45.07 -6.28 17.72
CA GLY A 50 44.76 -5.89 16.35
C GLY A 50 43.31 -5.52 16.13
N ILE A 51 43.06 -4.90 14.99
CA ILE A 51 41.79 -4.33 14.58
C ILE A 51 41.56 -4.68 13.13
N TRP A 52 40.43 -5.30 12.85
CA TRP A 52 39.86 -5.37 11.52
C TRP A 52 38.87 -4.24 11.36
N SER A 53 39.00 -3.49 10.27
CA SER A 53 38.09 -2.41 9.90
C SER A 53 37.65 -2.60 8.46
N ARG A 54 36.34 -2.50 8.21
CA ARG A 54 35.74 -2.50 6.87
C ARG A 54 34.83 -1.29 6.72
N PHE A 55 35.16 -0.42 5.77
CA PHE A 55 34.42 0.82 5.52
C PHE A 55 33.15 0.54 4.70
N THR A 56 31.97 0.75 5.30
CA THR A 56 30.64 0.51 4.72
C THR A 56 29.70 1.66 5.13
N PRO A 57 29.82 2.85 4.51
CA PRO A 57 29.19 4.07 5.01
C PRO A 57 27.67 4.11 4.86
N LEU A 58 27.12 3.23 4.02
CA LEU A 58 25.70 3.03 3.79
C LEU A 58 25.22 1.71 4.45
N SER A 59 25.88 1.24 5.50
CA SER A 59 25.34 0.16 6.34
C SER A 59 24.50 0.74 7.50
N THR A 60 23.78 -0.11 8.23
CA THR A 60 23.03 0.32 9.41
C THR A 60 23.99 0.57 10.59
N ILE A 61 24.34 1.85 10.83
CA ILE A 61 25.31 2.23 11.87
C ILE A 61 24.58 2.84 13.07
N SER A 62 24.80 2.29 14.28
CA SER A 62 24.28 2.89 15.52
C SER A 62 25.26 3.92 16.10
N GLN A 63 24.87 5.20 16.12
CA GLN A 63 25.71 6.28 16.67
C GLN A 63 25.63 6.28 18.21
N THR A 64 26.79 6.16 18.87
CA THR A 64 26.88 6.16 20.34
C THR A 64 27.93 7.16 20.85
N GLY A 65 27.64 8.46 20.75
CA GLY A 65 28.41 9.52 21.43
C GLY A 65 28.24 10.94 20.84
N PRO A 66 29.04 11.93 21.30
CA PRO A 66 28.76 13.36 21.10
C PRO A 66 29.15 13.93 19.74
N ILE A 67 30.00 13.23 18.97
CA ILE A 67 30.42 13.62 17.62
C ILE A 67 29.64 12.79 16.60
N GLY A 68 29.05 13.42 15.60
CA GLY A 68 28.39 12.75 14.48
C GLY A 68 29.37 12.02 13.55
N ILE A 69 28.88 11.03 12.81
CA ILE A 69 29.62 10.34 11.73
C ILE A 69 30.07 11.33 10.61
N PHE A 70 29.47 12.53 10.58
CA PHE A 70 29.66 13.56 9.55
C PHE A 70 30.47 14.78 10.01
N ASP A 71 30.86 14.85 11.29
CA ASP A 71 31.51 16.04 11.85
C ASP A 71 32.96 16.21 11.36
N SER A 72 33.55 15.15 10.83
CA SER A 72 34.90 15.06 10.28
C SER A 72 35.00 13.94 9.25
N HIS A 73 35.91 14.11 8.27
CA HIS A 73 36.28 13.09 7.28
C HIS A 73 37.45 12.22 7.73
N CYS A 74 37.84 12.36 9.00
CA CYS A 74 38.82 11.52 9.65
C CYS A 74 38.13 10.67 10.71
N PHE A 75 38.39 9.37 10.70
CA PHE A 75 37.67 8.36 11.46
C PHE A 75 38.58 7.67 12.46
N HIS A 76 38.17 7.67 13.73
CA HIS A 76 38.95 7.06 14.80
C HIS A 76 38.82 5.53 14.80
N LEU A 77 39.94 4.83 14.81
CA LEU A 77 40.00 3.36 14.87
C LEU A 77 40.67 2.87 16.15
N ASN A 78 41.79 3.46 16.56
CA ASN A 78 42.46 3.15 17.83
C ASN A 78 43.10 4.39 18.46
N SER A 79 43.10 4.47 19.78
CA SER A 79 44.01 5.35 20.51
C SER A 79 44.46 4.75 21.83
N ALA A 80 45.57 5.23 22.37
CA ALA A 80 45.97 4.99 23.76
C ALA A 80 46.02 6.32 24.51
N LEU A 81 45.23 6.43 25.58
CA LEU A 81 45.07 7.64 26.39
C LEU A 81 45.67 7.44 27.78
N GLU A 82 46.36 8.42 28.33
CA GLU A 82 46.75 8.41 29.75
C GLU A 82 45.50 8.35 30.64
N SER A 83 45.50 7.45 31.62
CA SER A 83 44.35 7.22 32.49
C SER A 83 43.88 8.48 33.25
N GLU A 84 44.81 9.32 33.70
CA GLU A 84 44.55 10.52 34.52
C GLU A 84 44.18 11.74 33.68
N ASN A 85 45.09 12.26 32.85
CA ASN A 85 44.87 13.53 32.12
C ASN A 85 44.34 13.34 30.69
N LYS A 86 44.05 12.09 30.29
CA LYS A 86 43.58 11.73 28.92
C LYS A 86 44.53 12.16 27.81
N ARG A 87 45.83 12.29 28.11
CA ARG A 87 46.84 12.62 27.12
C ARG A 87 46.98 11.50 26.09
N ILE A 88 46.91 11.85 24.81
CA ILE A 88 47.04 10.88 23.73
C ILE A 88 48.51 10.46 23.54
N ASN A 89 48.76 9.16 23.64
CA ASN A 89 50.07 8.52 23.46
C ASN A 89 50.21 7.83 22.11
N PHE A 90 49.11 7.29 21.58
CA PHE A 90 49.03 6.57 20.31
C PHE A 90 47.70 6.90 19.62
N MET A 91 47.70 6.99 18.28
CA MET A 91 46.51 7.08 17.44
C MET A 91 46.68 6.30 16.14
N TYR A 92 45.62 5.61 15.76
CA TYR A 92 45.40 5.05 14.43
C TYR A 92 44.03 5.51 13.93
N TYR A 93 44.01 6.14 12.76
CA TYR A 93 42.82 6.72 12.18
C TYR A 93 42.93 6.82 10.65
N ASP A 94 41.80 6.88 9.99
CA ASP A 94 41.70 7.01 8.53
C ASP A 94 41.23 8.41 8.17
N CYS A 95 41.66 8.98 7.05
CA CYS A 95 41.07 10.21 6.51
C CYS A 95 40.79 10.07 5.02
N ILE A 96 39.66 10.63 4.58
CA ILE A 96 39.29 10.73 3.18
C ILE A 96 39.46 12.19 2.72
N ASN A 97 40.41 12.44 1.81
CA ASN A 97 40.61 13.75 1.21
C ASN A 97 39.99 13.81 -0.18
N LYS A 98 38.84 14.48 -0.30
CA LYS A 98 38.11 14.64 -1.56
C LYS A 98 38.88 15.47 -2.59
N GLU A 99 39.57 16.54 -2.20
CA GLU A 99 40.27 17.43 -3.13
C GLU A 99 41.48 16.74 -3.77
N GLN A 100 42.19 15.93 -2.98
CA GLN A 100 43.36 15.17 -3.43
C GLN A 100 42.99 13.82 -4.05
N MET A 101 41.74 13.39 -3.89
CA MET A 101 41.26 12.07 -4.34
C MET A 101 42.05 10.91 -3.70
N VAL A 102 42.37 11.05 -2.42
CA VAL A 102 43.22 10.10 -1.68
C VAL A 102 42.55 9.69 -0.36
N VAL A 103 42.70 8.41 -0.02
CA VAL A 103 42.43 7.90 1.33
C VAL A 103 43.76 7.61 2.02
N SER A 104 43.95 8.16 3.21
CA SER A 104 45.19 7.98 3.98
C SER A 104 44.90 7.31 5.32
N LYS A 105 45.67 6.29 5.68
CA LYS A 105 45.74 5.74 7.04
C LYS A 105 46.90 6.39 7.78
N PHE A 106 46.64 6.87 8.99
CA PHE A 106 47.63 7.53 9.83
C PHE A 106 47.92 6.71 11.08
N ILE A 107 49.20 6.52 11.38
CA ILE A 107 49.68 5.92 12.63
C ILE A 107 50.61 6.93 13.28
N GLN A 108 50.25 7.39 14.48
CA GLN A 108 51.02 8.38 15.22
C GLN A 108 51.21 7.94 16.67
N PHE A 109 52.43 8.08 17.20
CA PHE A 109 52.68 7.78 18.60
C PHE A 109 53.95 8.43 19.14
N ILE A 110 54.09 8.40 20.47
CA ILE A 110 55.24 8.93 21.19
C ILE A 110 55.90 7.78 21.93
N SER A 111 57.17 7.52 21.67
CA SER A 111 57.89 6.46 22.37
C SER A 111 58.19 6.84 23.82
N LYS A 112 58.61 5.85 24.62
CA LYS A 112 59.01 6.06 26.02
C LYS A 112 60.13 7.09 26.17
N GLU A 113 60.99 7.23 25.16
CA GLU A 113 62.08 8.22 25.11
C GLU A 113 61.60 9.62 24.69
N GLY A 114 60.30 9.83 24.47
CA GLY A 114 59.71 11.11 24.05
C GLY A 114 59.86 11.41 22.56
N LYS A 115 60.26 10.44 21.73
CA LYS A 115 60.35 10.62 20.27
C LYS A 115 58.98 10.44 19.64
N GLN A 116 58.62 11.36 18.74
CA GLN A 116 57.39 11.27 17.97
C GLN A 116 57.61 10.52 16.66
N TYR A 117 56.69 9.61 16.35
CA TYR A 117 56.66 8.84 15.12
C TYR A 117 55.33 9.10 14.42
N LYS A 118 55.40 9.29 13.09
CA LYS A 118 54.23 9.51 12.24
C LYS A 118 54.41 8.75 10.92
N PHE A 119 53.44 7.92 10.60
CA PHE A 119 53.35 7.20 9.34
C PHE A 119 52.05 7.58 8.64
N GLU A 120 52.14 7.88 7.35
CA GLU A 120 51.00 8.15 6.47
C GLU A 120 51.07 7.14 5.32
N ILE A 121 50.05 6.29 5.24
CA ILE A 121 49.93 5.27 4.21
C ILE A 121 48.80 5.68 3.29
N ILE A 122 49.14 5.96 2.03
CA ILE A 122 48.17 6.27 0.98
C ILE A 122 47.59 4.96 0.44
N LEU A 123 46.27 4.83 0.49
CA LEU A 123 45.53 3.70 -0.03
C LEU A 123 45.00 3.96 -1.44
N ASP A 124 44.77 2.88 -2.18
CA ASP A 124 43.95 2.92 -3.38
C ASP A 124 42.49 3.21 -2.98
N SER A 125 41.97 4.37 -3.40
CA SER A 125 40.62 4.81 -3.07
C SER A 125 39.54 3.84 -3.56
N MET A 126 39.79 3.12 -4.66
CA MET A 126 38.85 2.15 -5.22
C MET A 126 38.84 0.83 -4.46
N LYS A 127 39.88 0.57 -3.64
CA LYS A 127 39.99 -0.63 -2.81
C LYS A 127 39.86 -0.35 -1.32
N TYR A 128 39.43 0.85 -0.95
CA TYR A 128 39.24 1.22 0.45
C TYR A 128 37.87 0.79 1.00
N GLU A 129 36.83 0.96 0.18
CA GLU A 129 35.45 0.62 0.54
C GLU A 129 35.21 -0.89 0.40
N TYR A 130 34.41 -1.48 1.30
CA TYR A 130 34.07 -2.91 1.32
C TYR A 130 35.23 -3.90 1.66
N TYR A 131 36.49 -3.50 1.52
CA TYR A 131 37.64 -4.36 1.86
C TYR A 131 37.96 -4.38 3.36
N TRP A 132 38.33 -5.55 3.88
CA TRP A 132 38.86 -5.70 5.23
C TRP A 132 40.32 -5.23 5.30
N TYR A 133 40.58 -4.29 6.19
CA TYR A 133 41.93 -3.89 6.59
C TYR A 133 42.22 -4.39 8.00
N PHE A 134 43.37 -5.03 8.17
CA PHE A 134 43.86 -5.46 9.48
C PHE A 134 45.05 -4.61 9.91
N PHE A 135 44.93 -3.97 11.07
CA PHE A 135 46.01 -3.29 11.74
C PHE A 135 46.37 -4.03 13.02
N ALA A 136 47.64 -4.35 13.23
CA ALA A 136 48.11 -4.97 14.48
C ALA A 136 49.39 -4.35 14.99
N ILE A 137 49.53 -4.37 16.31
CA ILE A 137 50.75 -4.01 17.03
C ILE A 137 51.31 -5.27 17.67
N HIS A 138 52.61 -5.48 17.48
CA HIS A 138 53.40 -6.52 18.10
C HIS A 138 54.56 -5.88 18.85
N LEU A 139 54.67 -6.17 20.14
CA LEU A 139 55.60 -5.51 21.05
C LEU A 139 56.39 -6.54 21.86
N GLN A 140 57.71 -6.37 21.90
CA GLN A 140 58.66 -7.15 22.71
C GLN A 140 59.54 -6.18 23.52
N PRO A 141 59.08 -5.74 24.71
CA PRO A 141 59.75 -4.67 25.45
C PRO A 141 61.20 -5.00 25.84
N HIS A 142 61.50 -6.23 26.25
CA HIS A 142 62.86 -6.66 26.62
C HIS A 142 63.84 -6.71 25.45
N GLN A 143 63.34 -6.83 24.22
CA GLN A 143 64.14 -6.80 23.00
C GLN A 143 64.16 -5.42 22.32
N ASN A 144 63.50 -4.42 22.91
CA ASN A 144 63.25 -3.11 22.30
C ASN A 144 62.68 -3.24 20.88
N SER A 145 61.76 -4.18 20.67
CA SER A 145 61.18 -4.43 19.35
C SER A 145 59.71 -4.02 19.34
N PHE A 146 59.36 -3.12 18.43
CA PHE A 146 57.98 -2.77 18.10
C PHE A 146 57.79 -2.95 16.60
N THR A 147 56.78 -3.72 16.23
CA THR A 147 56.37 -3.89 14.84
C THR A 147 54.89 -3.62 14.73
N TYR A 148 54.49 -2.86 13.71
CA TYR A 148 53.10 -2.83 13.29
C TYR A 148 52.93 -3.50 11.93
N TYR A 149 51.73 -4.07 11.74
CA TYR A 149 51.31 -4.70 10.50
C TYR A 149 50.07 -3.98 9.99
N LEU A 150 50.05 -3.63 8.72
CA LEU A 150 48.86 -3.19 8.01
C LEU A 150 48.66 -4.08 6.78
N LEU A 151 47.56 -4.83 6.77
CA LEU A 151 47.21 -5.78 5.74
C LEU A 151 45.86 -5.41 5.13
N GLN A 152 45.68 -5.73 3.85
CA GLN A 152 44.42 -5.64 3.12
C GLN A 152 44.09 -7.02 2.57
N GLY A 153 43.09 -7.70 3.15
CA GLY A 153 42.89 -9.13 2.90
C GLY A 153 44.20 -9.90 3.10
N GLU A 154 44.67 -10.56 2.04
CA GLU A 154 45.93 -11.34 2.04
C GLU A 154 47.19 -10.51 1.73
N SER A 155 47.04 -9.26 1.30
CA SER A 155 48.15 -8.44 0.81
C SER A 155 48.73 -7.55 1.90
N ILE A 156 50.06 -7.57 2.02
CA ILE A 156 50.79 -6.63 2.89
C ILE A 156 50.71 -5.23 2.27
N VAL A 157 50.09 -4.30 3.00
CA VAL A 157 50.07 -2.88 2.62
C VAL A 157 51.31 -2.18 3.17
N ASP A 158 51.60 -2.37 4.46
CA ASP A 158 52.77 -1.79 5.11
C ASP A 158 53.17 -2.60 6.36
N ILE A 159 54.48 -2.69 6.62
CA ILE A 159 55.06 -3.27 7.83
C ILE A 159 56.24 -2.41 8.23
N GLN A 160 56.24 -1.92 9.48
CA GLN A 160 57.38 -1.19 10.03
C GLN A 160 57.83 -1.83 11.32
N SER A 161 59.15 -2.01 11.45
CA SER A 161 59.80 -2.50 12.67
C SER A 161 60.76 -1.46 13.19
N LEU A 162 60.59 -1.08 14.46
CA LEU A 162 61.36 -0.04 15.14
C LEU A 162 62.03 -0.62 16.38
N GLN A 163 63.23 -0.12 16.66
CA GLN A 163 63.99 -0.46 17.85
C GLN A 163 63.60 0.46 19.02
N ILE A 164 62.42 0.24 19.59
CA ILE A 164 61.86 1.01 20.72
C ILE A 164 61.21 0.08 21.75
N GLN A 165 61.19 0.51 23.01
CA GLN A 165 60.70 -0.31 24.12
C GLN A 165 59.17 -0.32 24.25
N PHE A 166 58.53 0.85 24.11
CA PHE A 166 57.09 1.02 24.11
C PHE A 166 56.71 2.13 23.11
N PRO A 167 55.60 1.99 22.36
CA PRO A 167 55.06 3.04 21.51
C PRO A 167 54.22 4.05 22.33
N TYR A 168 54.52 4.19 23.63
CA TYR A 168 53.80 5.06 24.56
C TYR A 168 54.77 5.76 25.51
N LEU A 169 54.50 7.03 25.82
CA LEU A 169 55.25 7.84 26.78
C LEU A 169 54.84 7.49 28.23
N ASP A 170 53.54 7.35 28.45
CA ASP A 170 52.90 7.10 29.74
C ASP A 170 52.76 5.62 30.06
N GLU A 171 52.75 5.29 31.35
CA GLU A 171 52.70 3.90 31.83
C GLU A 171 51.27 3.41 32.01
N LYS A 172 50.36 4.25 32.53
CA LYS A 172 48.96 3.86 32.78
C LYS A 172 48.07 4.38 31.67
N LEU A 173 47.67 3.50 30.77
CA LEU A 173 46.94 3.81 29.56
C LEU A 173 45.54 3.21 29.55
N ILE A 174 44.65 3.82 28.79
CA ILE A 174 43.36 3.29 28.37
C ILE A 174 43.46 3.16 26.85
N ILE A 175 43.49 1.93 26.35
CA ILE A 175 43.46 1.64 24.92
C ILE A 175 42.00 1.65 24.50
N VAL A 176 41.68 2.49 23.53
CA VAL A 176 40.34 2.70 23.00
C VAL A 176 40.31 2.23 21.55
N PHE A 177 39.25 1.50 21.20
CA PHE A 177 38.97 0.98 19.88
C PHE A 177 37.62 1.52 19.40
N GLY A 178 37.61 2.12 18.21
CA GLY A 178 36.44 2.82 17.67
C GLY A 178 35.99 4.02 18.54
N GLY A 179 34.77 4.50 18.28
CA GLY A 179 34.22 5.68 18.93
C GLY A 179 34.57 7.00 18.22
N SER A 180 34.31 8.12 18.89
CA SER A 180 34.79 9.44 18.47
C SER A 180 35.89 9.97 19.39
N LEU A 181 36.77 10.82 18.86
CA LEU A 181 37.85 11.44 19.62
C LEU A 181 37.92 12.95 19.38
N ILE A 182 37.88 13.73 20.46
CA ILE A 182 38.17 15.18 20.42
C ILE A 182 39.63 15.37 20.77
N ILE A 183 40.36 16.10 19.92
CA ILE A 183 41.78 16.39 20.07
C ILE A 183 41.89 17.85 20.49
N ASP A 184 42.38 18.07 21.71
CA ASP A 184 42.64 19.41 22.24
C ASP A 184 43.99 19.93 21.72
N ASP A 185 44.10 21.24 21.50
CA ASP A 185 45.30 21.92 20.96
C ASP A 185 46.53 21.71 21.86
N HIS A 186 46.31 21.37 23.13
CA HIS A 186 47.35 21.06 24.12
C HIS A 186 47.85 19.61 24.09
N GLN A 187 47.29 18.74 23.24
CA GLN A 187 47.71 17.35 23.13
C GLN A 187 48.98 17.23 22.25
N ILE A 188 49.84 16.27 22.59
CA ILE A 188 51.18 16.15 21.99
C ILE A 188 51.14 15.63 20.55
N LEU A 189 50.13 14.83 20.20
CA LEU A 189 49.91 14.35 18.84
C LEU A 189 48.87 15.22 18.15
N GLN A 190 49.20 15.74 16.96
CA GLN A 190 48.32 16.62 16.20
C GLN A 190 47.78 15.91 14.95
N VAL A 191 46.47 16.04 14.72
CA VAL A 191 45.84 15.66 13.47
C VAL A 191 45.88 16.87 12.54
N LYS A 192 46.28 16.62 11.30
CA LYS A 192 46.33 17.66 10.27
C LYS A 192 44.87 18.04 9.94
N ASP A 193 44.56 19.33 9.98
CA ASP A 193 43.33 19.93 9.44
C ASP A 193 42.02 19.69 10.23
N THR A 194 42.03 18.96 11.36
CA THR A 194 40.81 18.77 12.20
C THR A 194 41.14 18.54 13.67
N SER A 195 40.30 19.06 14.59
CA SER A 195 40.35 18.76 16.04
C SER A 195 39.40 17.63 16.46
N LYS A 196 38.76 16.95 15.51
CA LYS A 196 37.73 15.93 15.77
C LYS A 196 37.90 14.72 14.86
N LEU A 197 37.91 13.54 15.44
CA LEU A 197 37.78 12.28 14.70
C LEU A 197 36.38 11.72 14.90
N SER A 198 35.68 11.50 13.80
CA SER A 198 34.34 10.92 13.75
C SER A 198 34.37 9.42 14.04
N TYR A 199 33.20 8.86 14.30
CA TYR A 199 32.98 7.41 14.29
C TYR A 199 33.33 6.82 12.93
N PHE A 200 33.99 5.66 12.95
CA PHE A 200 34.26 4.90 11.73
C PHE A 200 32.95 4.36 11.13
N PRO A 201 32.61 4.74 9.89
CA PRO A 201 31.35 4.33 9.28
C PRO A 201 31.51 2.96 8.62
N GLY A 202 31.33 1.92 9.44
CA GLY A 202 31.34 0.53 9.02
C GLY A 202 31.57 -0.43 10.19
N GLU A 203 32.23 -1.54 9.90
CA GLU A 203 32.43 -2.63 10.87
C GLU A 203 33.84 -2.62 11.47
N ILE A 204 33.92 -2.90 12.77
CA ILE A 204 35.17 -3.08 13.49
C ILE A 204 35.11 -4.42 14.22
N THR A 205 36.13 -5.25 14.02
CA THR A 205 36.34 -6.49 14.80
C THR A 205 37.69 -6.43 15.48
N LEU A 206 37.79 -6.94 16.71
CA LEU A 206 39.02 -6.83 17.50
C LEU A 206 39.70 -8.19 17.66
N LEU A 207 41.02 -8.18 17.51
CA LEU A 207 41.87 -9.23 18.04
C LEU A 207 42.14 -8.87 19.50
N GLU A 208 41.59 -9.67 20.41
CA GLU A 208 41.67 -9.42 21.85
C GLU A 208 43.13 -9.22 22.28
N HIS A 209 43.32 -8.32 23.26
CA HIS A 209 44.63 -8.01 23.82
C HIS A 209 45.23 -9.27 24.46
N GLN A 210 46.26 -9.84 23.82
CA GLN A 210 46.95 -11.02 24.32
C GLN A 210 48.33 -10.65 24.88
N LYS A 211 48.62 -11.22 26.05
CA LYS A 211 49.86 -11.06 26.78
C LYS A 211 50.28 -12.44 27.27
N GLY A 212 51.47 -12.91 26.88
CA GLY A 212 51.93 -14.22 27.26
C GLY A 212 53.24 -14.67 26.61
N TYR A 213 53.68 -15.86 26.97
CA TYR A 213 54.82 -16.54 26.37
C TYR A 213 54.40 -17.19 25.06
N PHE A 214 54.94 -16.66 23.99
CA PHE A 214 54.69 -17.15 22.65
C PHE A 214 56.05 -17.65 22.12
N GLU A 215 56.45 -18.85 22.56
CA GLU A 215 57.66 -19.51 22.09
C GLU A 215 57.57 -19.72 20.58
N LYS A 216 58.31 -18.92 19.80
CA LYS A 216 58.40 -19.03 18.33
C LYS A 216 57.05 -19.20 17.66
N LEU A 217 56.22 -18.18 17.75
CA LEU A 217 55.15 -18.07 16.78
C LEU A 217 55.72 -17.60 15.45
N ASP A 218 56.09 -18.58 14.62
CA ASP A 218 55.63 -18.59 13.23
C ASP A 218 54.09 -18.68 13.24
N ILE A 219 53.39 -17.76 13.94
CA ILE A 219 52.02 -17.45 13.53
C ILE A 219 52.27 -16.83 12.19
N ASP A 220 52.03 -17.62 11.16
CA ASP A 220 51.71 -17.07 9.88
C ASP A 220 50.41 -16.28 10.09
N ILE A 221 50.56 -15.04 10.59
CA ILE A 221 49.48 -14.07 10.87
C ILE A 221 48.66 -13.93 9.60
N ILE A 222 49.34 -14.02 8.46
CA ILE A 222 48.75 -14.06 7.14
C ILE A 222 47.85 -15.31 7.00
N SER A 223 48.31 -16.52 7.35
CA SER A 223 47.46 -17.73 7.35
C SER A 223 46.26 -17.68 8.31
N TYR A 224 46.43 -17.10 9.51
CA TYR A 224 45.33 -16.99 10.47
C TYR A 224 44.26 -16.02 9.95
N ILE A 225 44.70 -14.89 9.39
CA ILE A 225 43.83 -13.90 8.74
C ILE A 225 43.10 -14.51 7.54
N GLN A 226 43.78 -15.34 6.73
CA GLN A 226 43.19 -16.05 5.58
C GLN A 226 41.98 -16.90 5.97
N THR A 227 42.03 -17.62 7.10
CA THR A 227 40.94 -18.53 7.50
C THR A 227 39.74 -17.84 8.15
N THR A 228 39.91 -16.62 8.65
CA THR A 228 38.92 -15.97 9.52
C THR A 228 38.05 -14.93 8.78
N PHE A 229 38.61 -14.23 7.79
CA PHE A 229 37.94 -13.13 7.10
C PHE A 229 38.01 -13.31 5.58
N ASP A 230 37.51 -14.45 5.09
CA ASP A 230 37.38 -14.72 3.65
C ASP A 230 36.61 -13.56 2.99
N GLY A 231 37.30 -12.78 2.17
CA GLY A 231 36.88 -11.43 1.73
C GLY A 231 35.74 -11.40 0.73
N THR A 232 35.01 -12.50 0.56
CA THR A 232 33.94 -12.62 -0.43
C THR A 232 32.59 -12.28 0.18
N CYS A 233 31.85 -11.38 -0.48
CA CYS A 233 30.50 -11.05 -0.04
C CYS A 233 29.60 -12.27 -0.24
N GLN A 234 29.01 -12.79 0.84
CA GLN A 234 28.00 -13.83 0.71
C GLN A 234 26.64 -13.17 0.49
N CYS A 235 26.15 -13.23 -0.75
CA CYS A 235 24.88 -12.62 -1.10
C CYS A 235 23.71 -13.53 -0.72
N TYR A 236 22.86 -13.08 0.21
CA TYR A 236 21.65 -13.79 0.61
C TYR A 236 20.42 -13.20 -0.07
N GLU A 237 19.75 -13.97 -0.92
CA GLU A 237 18.56 -13.51 -1.62
C GLU A 237 17.38 -13.21 -0.67
N ASN A 238 16.59 -12.20 -1.00
CA ASN A 238 15.31 -11.94 -0.32
C ASN A 238 14.34 -13.13 -0.47
N GLN A 239 13.59 -13.45 0.60
CA GLN A 239 12.49 -14.43 0.54
C GLN A 239 11.35 -13.97 -0.38
N ILE A 240 11.02 -12.67 -0.31
CA ILE A 240 9.99 -12.04 -1.14
C ILE A 240 10.71 -11.26 -2.25
N LYS A 241 10.62 -11.77 -3.48
CA LYS A 241 11.21 -11.15 -4.68
C LYS A 241 10.16 -10.53 -5.59
N ASN A 242 8.98 -11.15 -5.67
CA ASN A 242 7.85 -10.64 -6.43
C ASN A 242 7.12 -9.61 -5.58
N LEU A 243 6.94 -8.42 -6.13
CA LEU A 243 6.13 -7.37 -5.54
C LEU A 243 4.69 -7.54 -6.04
N VAL A 244 3.72 -7.13 -5.22
CA VAL A 244 2.30 -7.19 -5.58
C VAL A 244 2.04 -6.22 -6.73
N ASP A 245 1.17 -6.62 -7.66
CA ASP A 245 0.64 -5.74 -8.71
C ASP A 245 -0.09 -4.54 -8.09
N VAL A 246 0.16 -3.33 -8.57
CA VAL A 246 -0.41 -2.09 -8.01
C VAL A 246 -0.96 -1.19 -9.09
N ASP A 247 -2.14 -0.64 -8.83
CA ASP A 247 -2.69 0.51 -9.55
C ASP A 247 -2.49 1.75 -8.68
N ILE A 248 -1.92 2.79 -9.28
CA ILE A 248 -1.57 4.04 -8.62
C ILE A 248 -2.49 5.10 -9.20
N ASP A 249 -3.47 5.58 -8.43
CA ASP A 249 -4.56 6.41 -8.94
C ASP A 249 -4.49 7.89 -8.53
N TRP A 250 -3.75 8.21 -7.46
CA TRP A 250 -3.56 9.59 -6.98
C TRP A 250 -2.14 9.84 -6.45
N LEU A 251 -1.94 10.30 -5.21
CA LEU A 251 -0.63 10.53 -4.60
C LEU A 251 -0.09 9.29 -3.87
N ASP A 252 -0.60 8.13 -4.27
CA ASP A 252 -0.25 6.86 -3.65
C ASP A 252 1.18 6.48 -4.05
N TYR A 253 1.91 5.94 -3.09
CA TYR A 253 3.18 5.26 -3.33
C TYR A 253 3.33 4.12 -2.33
N LYS A 254 4.12 3.12 -2.70
CA LYS A 254 4.42 1.96 -1.87
C LYS A 254 5.92 1.92 -1.57
N ILE A 255 6.27 1.24 -0.49
CA ILE A 255 7.65 1.05 -0.04
C ILE A 255 7.87 -0.45 0.14
N PHE A 256 8.96 -0.95 -0.44
CA PHE A 256 9.50 -2.27 -0.21
C PHE A 256 10.92 -2.12 0.34
N ALA A 257 11.22 -2.73 1.49
CA ALA A 257 12.57 -2.80 2.03
C ALA A 257 13.10 -4.23 1.86
N SER A 258 14.32 -4.38 1.34
CA SER A 258 14.96 -5.69 1.24
C SER A 258 15.21 -6.23 2.64
N ALA A 259 15.01 -7.54 2.82
CA ALA A 259 15.31 -8.18 4.10
C ALA A 259 16.82 -8.26 4.32
N ASN A 260 17.56 -8.55 3.24
CA ASN A 260 19.00 -8.72 3.27
C ASN A 260 19.72 -7.56 2.56
N GLU A 261 21.00 -7.39 2.89
CA GLU A 261 21.92 -6.47 2.21
C GLU A 261 22.29 -7.01 0.82
N ASN A 262 22.70 -6.11 -0.06
CA ASN A 262 23.32 -6.50 -1.32
C ASN A 262 24.83 -6.73 -1.13
N CYS A 263 25.46 -7.35 -2.13
CA CYS A 263 26.91 -7.33 -2.26
C CYS A 263 27.32 -6.15 -3.13
N ASP A 264 27.40 -6.37 -4.44
CA ASP A 264 27.65 -5.39 -5.49
C ASP A 264 26.58 -5.46 -6.59
N THR A 265 25.50 -6.21 -6.36
CA THR A 265 24.51 -6.51 -7.40
C THR A 265 23.10 -6.15 -6.97
N PHE A 266 22.25 -5.84 -7.94
CA PHE A 266 20.80 -5.90 -7.78
C PHE A 266 20.14 -6.06 -9.15
N ALA A 267 18.92 -6.56 -9.17
CA ALA A 267 18.09 -6.54 -10.37
C ALA A 267 16.69 -6.03 -10.03
N PHE A 268 16.17 -5.17 -10.89
CA PHE A 268 14.82 -4.65 -10.82
C PHE A 268 14.15 -4.82 -12.18
N GLN A 269 12.95 -5.37 -12.21
CA GLN A 269 12.16 -5.45 -13.43
C GLN A 269 10.69 -5.20 -13.16
N THR A 270 10.00 -4.59 -14.11
CA THR A 270 8.55 -4.31 -13.99
C THR A 270 7.94 -3.98 -15.33
N TRP A 271 6.64 -4.26 -15.45
CA TRP A 271 5.80 -3.65 -16.46
C TRP A 271 5.18 -2.36 -15.93
N ILE A 272 5.09 -1.35 -16.79
CA ILE A 272 4.56 -0.02 -16.49
C ILE A 272 3.57 0.36 -17.59
N LYS A 273 2.37 0.81 -17.20
CA LYS A 273 1.40 1.43 -18.11
C LYS A 273 0.89 2.72 -17.53
N VAL A 274 1.19 3.83 -18.20
CA VAL A 274 0.61 5.13 -17.88
C VAL A 274 -0.81 5.15 -18.43
N GLN A 275 -1.80 5.30 -17.55
CA GLN A 275 -3.21 5.37 -17.92
C GLN A 275 -3.66 6.82 -18.17
N GLN A 276 -3.20 7.73 -17.31
CA GLN A 276 -3.58 9.13 -17.34
C GLN A 276 -2.45 10.02 -16.83
N ILE A 277 -2.27 11.17 -17.47
CA ILE A 277 -1.39 12.24 -17.01
C ILE A 277 -2.30 13.36 -16.48
N VAL A 278 -2.15 13.74 -15.21
CA VAL A 278 -2.86 14.89 -14.62
C VAL A 278 -1.82 15.94 -14.31
N SER A 279 -1.87 17.08 -15.00
CA SER A 279 -0.89 18.16 -14.86
C SER A 279 -1.50 19.51 -15.17
N ASP A 280 -1.25 20.49 -14.30
CA ASP A 280 -1.52 21.90 -14.56
C ASP A 280 -0.32 22.61 -15.22
N GLN A 281 0.84 21.93 -15.24
CA GLN A 281 2.10 22.45 -15.78
C GLN A 281 2.39 21.87 -17.17
N THR A 282 3.00 22.70 -18.03
CA THR A 282 3.43 22.25 -19.36
C THR A 282 4.71 21.42 -19.33
N GLU A 283 5.50 21.57 -18.27
CA GLU A 283 6.71 20.80 -18.03
C GLU A 283 6.77 20.39 -16.57
N PHE A 284 6.99 19.10 -16.31
CA PHE A 284 7.20 18.60 -14.96
C PHE A 284 7.95 17.27 -14.98
N LEU A 285 8.53 16.91 -13.83
CA LEU A 285 9.25 15.66 -13.61
C LEU A 285 8.46 14.79 -12.65
N TYR A 286 8.21 13.55 -13.07
CA TYR A 286 7.48 12.55 -12.32
C TYR A 286 8.44 11.46 -11.85
N GLN A 287 8.63 11.26 -10.55
CA GLN A 287 9.52 10.21 -10.03
C GLN A 287 8.71 8.94 -9.76
N LEU A 288 8.85 7.94 -10.63
CA LEU A 288 8.11 6.69 -10.50
C LEU A 288 8.78 5.69 -9.56
N PHE A 289 10.11 5.55 -9.65
CA PHE A 289 10.87 4.61 -8.85
C PHE A 289 12.06 5.30 -8.19
N LYS A 290 12.34 4.93 -6.95
CA LYS A 290 13.54 5.31 -6.21
C LYS A 290 14.05 4.11 -5.42
N LEU A 291 15.26 3.66 -5.73
CA LEU A 291 16.00 2.66 -4.98
C LEU A 291 17.09 3.36 -4.17
N SER A 292 16.93 3.44 -2.86
CA SER A 292 17.89 4.03 -1.93
C SER A 292 18.32 3.00 -0.90
N GLY A 293 19.36 3.26 -0.11
CA GLY A 293 19.58 2.44 1.08
C GLY A 293 18.55 2.71 2.18
N ASN A 294 18.40 1.75 3.08
CA ASN A 294 17.41 1.73 4.16
C ASN A 294 18.01 2.28 5.47
N PHE A 295 18.34 3.57 5.51
CA PHE A 295 19.04 4.16 6.65
C PHE A 295 18.11 4.74 7.72
N GLU A 296 18.49 4.55 8.99
CA GLU A 296 17.89 5.27 10.12
C GLU A 296 18.30 6.75 10.11
N ASN A 297 19.54 7.06 9.73
CA ASN A 297 20.07 8.41 9.74
C ASN A 297 19.45 9.28 8.62
N GLN A 298 18.83 10.40 9.01
CA GLN A 298 18.16 11.31 8.08
C GLN A 298 19.13 12.04 7.14
N GLN A 299 20.39 12.23 7.53
CA GLN A 299 21.39 12.92 6.70
C GLN A 299 21.85 12.10 5.48
N LEU A 300 21.69 10.77 5.53
CA LEU A 300 21.99 9.86 4.40
C LEU A 300 20.79 9.62 3.46
N ARG A 301 19.65 10.28 3.70
CA ARG A 301 18.44 10.12 2.87
C ARG A 301 18.46 10.92 1.57
N ASP A 302 19.59 11.53 1.23
CA ASP A 302 19.74 12.35 0.03
C ASP A 302 19.38 11.56 -1.24
N ASP A 303 18.64 12.21 -2.15
CA ASP A 303 18.24 11.62 -3.42
C ASP A 303 19.46 11.20 -4.26
N ASN A 304 20.59 11.90 -4.14
CA ASN A 304 21.79 11.65 -4.92
C ASN A 304 22.58 10.40 -4.51
N LEU A 305 22.23 9.79 -3.37
CA LEU A 305 22.78 8.48 -2.94
C LEU A 305 21.84 7.32 -3.30
N SER A 306 20.85 7.56 -4.17
CA SER A 306 19.98 6.50 -4.67
C SER A 306 20.67 5.70 -5.77
N ALA A 307 20.81 4.40 -5.55
CA ALA A 307 21.40 3.46 -6.51
C ALA A 307 20.68 3.48 -7.87
N LEU A 308 19.37 3.76 -7.87
CA LEU A 308 18.59 3.92 -9.09
C LEU A 308 17.41 4.85 -8.83
N GLN A 309 17.12 5.75 -9.77
CA GLN A 309 15.83 6.42 -9.83
C GLN A 309 15.34 6.47 -11.28
N ILE A 310 14.03 6.39 -11.45
CA ILE A 310 13.36 6.42 -12.74
C ILE A 310 12.31 7.51 -12.71
N PHE A 311 12.39 8.43 -13.66
CA PHE A 311 11.45 9.51 -13.81
C PHE A 311 10.81 9.51 -15.21
N TYR A 312 9.59 10.02 -15.31
CA TYR A 312 9.08 10.55 -16.57
C TYR A 312 9.25 12.07 -16.59
N LYS A 313 9.82 12.59 -17.67
CA LYS A 313 9.93 14.02 -17.92
C LYS A 313 8.95 14.40 -19.00
N PHE A 314 8.07 15.33 -18.68
CA PHE A 314 7.06 15.86 -19.57
C PHE A 314 7.52 17.22 -20.07
N SER A 315 7.48 17.42 -21.38
CA SER A 315 7.64 18.73 -22.02
C SER A 315 6.59 18.88 -23.13
N LYS A 316 6.39 20.10 -23.64
CA LYS A 316 5.28 20.43 -24.55
C LYS A 316 5.11 19.51 -25.77
N GLU A 317 6.18 18.84 -26.22
CA GLU A 317 6.16 18.00 -27.42
C GLU A 317 6.85 16.64 -27.24
N ILE A 318 7.51 16.39 -26.11
CA ILE A 318 8.35 15.20 -25.91
C ILE A 318 8.10 14.62 -24.52
N TYR A 319 7.79 13.32 -24.49
CA TYR A 319 7.79 12.50 -23.29
C TYR A 319 9.13 11.77 -23.21
N GLN A 320 9.83 11.88 -22.09
CA GLN A 320 11.10 11.20 -21.90
C GLN A 320 11.05 10.32 -20.64
N ILE A 321 11.70 9.16 -20.68
CA ILE A 321 12.06 8.44 -19.46
C ILE A 321 13.50 8.80 -19.08
N LYS A 322 13.69 9.19 -17.82
CA LYS A 322 14.97 9.59 -17.24
C LYS A 322 15.39 8.54 -16.22
N PHE A 323 16.58 7.98 -16.40
CA PHE A 323 17.24 7.17 -15.39
C PHE A 323 18.31 8.01 -14.70
N THR A 324 18.41 7.88 -13.38
CA THR A 324 19.54 8.42 -12.63
C THR A 324 20.16 7.34 -11.75
N THR A 325 21.48 7.34 -11.69
CA THR A 325 22.30 6.50 -10.82
C THR A 325 23.51 7.31 -10.41
N TYR A 326 24.07 7.05 -9.23
CA TYR A 326 25.37 7.64 -8.89
C TYR A 326 26.53 6.73 -9.30
N SER A 327 27.71 7.33 -9.46
CA SER A 327 28.99 6.62 -9.55
C SER A 327 30.05 7.47 -8.89
N TYR A 328 30.67 6.96 -7.82
CA TYR A 328 31.74 7.70 -7.15
C TYR A 328 33.11 7.43 -7.79
N THR A 329 34.02 8.38 -7.62
CA THR A 329 35.44 8.25 -7.98
C THR A 329 36.34 8.10 -6.73
N ILE A 330 35.81 8.49 -5.57
CA ILE A 330 36.36 8.25 -4.24
C ILE A 330 35.17 7.94 -3.31
N PRO A 331 35.23 6.94 -2.41
CA PRO A 331 34.11 6.52 -1.57
C PRO A 331 33.78 7.56 -0.47
N TYR A 332 33.27 8.71 -0.90
CA TYR A 332 32.97 9.88 -0.08
C TYR A 332 31.48 10.18 -0.14
N TYR A 333 30.82 10.16 1.02
CA TYR A 333 29.35 10.11 1.14
C TYR A 333 28.72 11.42 1.66
N ASN A 334 29.50 12.33 2.24
CA ASN A 334 29.03 13.59 2.85
C ASN A 334 29.24 14.79 1.93
N LEU A 335 28.45 14.91 0.85
CA LEU A 335 28.66 15.93 -0.18
C LEU A 335 27.65 17.07 -0.06
N ASP A 336 28.13 18.29 -0.33
CA ASP A 336 27.27 19.32 -0.89
C ASP A 336 26.84 18.89 -2.30
N PHE A 337 25.60 18.40 -2.40
CA PHE A 337 25.00 17.95 -3.65
C PHE A 337 24.49 19.10 -4.53
N SER A 338 24.68 20.38 -4.17
CA SER A 338 24.26 21.51 -5.01
C SER A 338 24.81 21.49 -6.44
N LYS A 339 25.90 20.72 -6.70
CA LYS A 339 26.52 20.55 -8.03
C LYS A 339 26.40 19.14 -8.63
N ASN A 340 25.70 18.19 -7.98
CA ASN A 340 25.48 16.81 -8.43
C ASN A 340 26.70 16.10 -9.12
N PRO A 341 27.93 16.15 -8.58
CA PRO A 341 29.12 15.70 -9.31
C PRO A 341 29.17 14.20 -9.61
N PHE A 342 28.36 13.38 -8.93
CA PHE A 342 28.36 11.91 -9.07
C PHE A 342 27.10 11.37 -9.74
N LEU A 343 26.11 12.20 -10.02
CA LEU A 343 24.85 11.77 -10.61
C LEU A 343 25.01 11.60 -12.12
N ASN A 344 24.88 10.37 -12.60
CA ASN A 344 24.75 10.09 -14.01
C ASN A 344 23.27 10.13 -14.41
N GLU A 345 22.96 10.85 -15.47
CA GLU A 345 21.60 10.98 -16.00
C GLU A 345 21.52 10.44 -17.43
N TYR A 346 20.47 9.66 -17.70
CA TYR A 346 20.19 9.12 -19.03
C TYR A 346 18.75 9.43 -19.41
N LEU A 347 18.55 10.00 -20.60
CA LEU A 347 17.24 10.41 -21.11
C LEU A 347 16.93 9.65 -22.40
N TYR A 348 15.72 9.12 -22.51
CA TYR A 348 15.22 8.48 -23.73
C TYR A 348 13.88 9.07 -24.13
N ASP A 349 13.77 9.48 -25.39
CA ASP A 349 12.53 9.99 -25.97
C ASP A 349 11.57 8.83 -26.24
N LEU A 350 10.36 8.92 -25.69
CA LEU A 350 9.33 7.91 -25.83
C LEU A 350 8.41 8.28 -27.00
N PRO A 351 8.19 7.38 -27.99
CA PRO A 351 7.27 7.64 -29.09
C PRO A 351 5.82 7.75 -28.60
N ASN A 352 5.45 6.93 -27.61
CA ASN A 352 4.13 6.96 -26.97
C ASN A 352 4.23 6.44 -25.53
N ILE A 353 3.93 7.30 -24.55
CA ILE A 353 4.01 6.97 -23.13
C ILE A 353 2.89 6.03 -22.64
N TYR A 354 1.78 5.96 -23.36
CA TYR A 354 0.61 5.15 -22.99
C TYR A 354 0.74 3.65 -23.35
N LEU A 355 1.80 3.28 -24.09
CA LEU A 355 2.11 1.88 -24.36
C LEU A 355 2.61 1.18 -23.08
N TRP A 356 2.46 -0.14 -23.02
CA TRP A 356 3.13 -0.94 -22.00
C TRP A 356 4.65 -0.82 -22.19
N GLN A 357 5.33 -0.61 -21.07
CA GLN A 357 6.78 -0.44 -21.00
C GLN A 357 7.32 -1.52 -20.06
N PHE A 358 8.21 -2.38 -20.57
CA PHE A 358 8.95 -3.31 -19.74
C PHE A 358 10.31 -2.71 -19.42
N VAL A 359 10.53 -2.43 -18.14
CA VAL A 359 11.78 -1.87 -17.63
C VAL A 359 12.56 -2.96 -16.92
N THR A 360 13.84 -3.06 -17.25
CA THR A 360 14.80 -3.95 -16.58
C THR A 360 16.04 -3.15 -16.24
N VAL A 361 16.47 -3.21 -14.98
CA VAL A 361 17.72 -2.62 -14.52
C VAL A 361 18.50 -3.67 -13.75
N ILE A 362 19.74 -3.93 -14.16
CA ILE A 362 20.60 -4.93 -13.54
C ILE A 362 21.94 -4.27 -13.23
N LEU A 363 22.38 -4.33 -11.98
CA LEU A 363 23.75 -4.02 -11.58
C LEU A 363 24.47 -5.35 -11.31
N LYS A 364 25.57 -5.59 -11.99
CA LYS A 364 26.45 -6.74 -11.74
C LYS A 364 27.89 -6.38 -12.06
N ASN A 365 28.83 -6.69 -11.17
CA ASN A 365 30.26 -6.42 -11.36
C ASN A 365 30.53 -4.94 -11.72
N ASN A 366 29.88 -4.01 -11.01
CA ASN A 366 29.95 -2.56 -11.29
C ASN A 366 29.43 -2.12 -12.67
N ILE A 367 28.76 -2.99 -13.44
CA ILE A 367 28.12 -2.62 -14.69
C ILE A 367 26.63 -2.53 -14.45
N ILE A 368 26.06 -1.33 -14.64
CA ILE A 368 24.62 -1.12 -14.63
C ILE A 368 24.09 -1.17 -16.07
N GLU A 369 23.17 -2.09 -16.29
CA GLU A 369 22.44 -2.26 -17.54
C GLU A 369 21.00 -1.80 -17.33
N MET A 370 20.56 -0.86 -18.15
CA MET A 370 19.21 -0.30 -18.15
C MET A 370 18.59 -0.57 -19.51
N LYS A 371 17.45 -1.26 -19.51
CA LYS A 371 16.68 -1.59 -20.70
C LYS A 371 15.23 -1.16 -20.52
N VAL A 372 14.69 -0.48 -21.52
CA VAL A 372 13.26 -0.16 -21.63
C VAL A 372 12.77 -0.67 -22.96
N THR A 373 11.76 -1.52 -22.95
CA THR A 373 11.12 -2.03 -24.16
C THR A 373 9.67 -1.56 -24.19
N LEU A 374 9.28 -0.82 -25.23
CA LEU A 374 7.89 -0.43 -25.47
C LEU A 374 7.29 -1.34 -26.52
N PHE A 375 6.05 -1.76 -26.29
CA PHE A 375 5.35 -2.69 -27.16
C PHE A 375 4.22 -1.98 -27.90
N GLU A 376 4.24 -2.09 -29.23
CA GLU A 376 3.16 -1.64 -30.10
C GLU A 376 2.71 -2.84 -30.95
N GLY A 377 1.86 -3.68 -30.37
CA GLY A 377 1.55 -4.99 -30.95
C GLY A 377 2.84 -5.82 -31.09
N LYS A 378 3.11 -6.33 -32.31
CA LYS A 378 4.31 -7.13 -32.58
C LYS A 378 5.58 -6.29 -32.73
N ASN A 379 5.48 -4.97 -32.84
CA ASN A 379 6.64 -4.09 -32.95
C ASN A 379 7.15 -3.73 -31.55
N GLN A 380 8.47 -3.59 -31.43
CA GLN A 380 9.13 -3.24 -30.17
C GLN A 380 10.10 -2.07 -30.39
N HIS A 381 10.06 -1.11 -29.47
CA HIS A 381 11.05 -0.05 -29.37
C HIS A 381 11.93 -0.31 -28.15
N ILE A 382 13.20 -0.64 -28.38
CA ILE A 382 14.15 -1.01 -27.31
C ILE A 382 15.15 0.11 -27.11
N PHE A 383 15.19 0.61 -25.87
CA PHE A 383 16.23 1.49 -25.37
C PHE A 383 17.13 0.69 -24.44
N PHE A 384 18.43 0.72 -24.69
CA PHE A 384 19.41 -0.01 -23.89
C PHE A 384 20.62 0.86 -23.59
N ARG A 385 21.15 0.72 -22.37
CA ARG A 385 22.42 1.31 -21.96
C ARG A 385 23.11 0.39 -20.97
N SER A 386 24.42 0.27 -21.15
CA SER A 386 25.32 -0.37 -20.20
C SER A 386 26.41 0.63 -19.84
N GLN A 387 26.73 0.75 -18.56
CA GLN A 387 27.71 1.70 -18.05
C GLN A 387 28.42 1.15 -16.82
N LEU A 388 29.73 1.40 -16.71
CA LEU A 388 30.47 1.17 -15.48
C LEU A 388 30.10 2.24 -14.44
N VAL A 389 29.65 1.79 -13.27
CA VAL A 389 29.29 2.61 -12.11
C VAL A 389 29.93 2.04 -10.85
N ASN A 390 30.47 2.91 -10.00
CA ASN A 390 30.93 2.52 -8.67
C ASN A 390 29.86 2.93 -7.66
N GLN A 391 29.09 1.95 -7.20
CA GLN A 391 28.11 2.12 -6.14
C GLN A 391 28.64 1.51 -4.84
N PHE A 392 28.04 1.88 -3.72
CA PHE A 392 28.46 1.36 -2.41
C PHE A 392 27.95 -0.08 -2.24
N HIS A 393 28.77 -0.91 -1.59
CA HIS A 393 28.49 -2.30 -1.28
C HIS A 393 27.86 -2.47 0.10
N ILE A 394 27.27 -3.63 0.38
CA ILE A 394 26.64 -3.96 1.68
C ILE A 394 25.59 -2.90 2.05
N VAL A 395 24.61 -2.74 1.17
CA VAL A 395 23.48 -1.83 1.34
C VAL A 395 22.20 -2.64 1.42
N GLN A 396 21.48 -2.48 2.52
CA GLN A 396 20.09 -2.91 2.59
C GLN A 396 19.24 -1.90 1.82
N TYR A 397 18.62 -2.31 0.71
CA TYR A 397 17.89 -1.41 -0.16
C TYR A 397 16.45 -1.18 0.28
N LYS A 398 15.95 0.01 -0.07
CA LYS A 398 14.55 0.43 0.03
C LYS A 398 14.09 0.91 -1.35
N LEU A 399 13.17 0.18 -1.95
CA LEU A 399 12.51 0.54 -3.20
C LEU A 399 11.21 1.27 -2.90
N GLN A 400 11.12 2.52 -3.32
CA GLN A 400 9.90 3.33 -3.32
C GLN A 400 9.35 3.40 -4.75
N TYR A 401 8.04 3.28 -4.89
CA TYR A 401 7.41 3.36 -6.20
C TYR A 401 6.01 3.96 -6.17
N GLY A 402 5.71 4.83 -7.15
CA GLY A 402 4.45 5.56 -7.28
C GLY A 402 4.64 7.06 -7.42
N ASN A 403 3.72 7.85 -6.87
CA ASN A 403 3.74 9.31 -6.95
C ASN A 403 4.65 9.93 -5.85
N ILE A 404 5.96 9.65 -5.90
CA ILE A 404 6.93 9.89 -4.81
C ILE A 404 7.14 11.39 -4.50
N LEU A 405 7.27 12.24 -5.54
CA LEU A 405 7.57 13.68 -5.41
C LEU A 405 6.44 14.57 -5.97
N GLN A 406 5.28 13.97 -6.19
CA GLN A 406 4.20 14.60 -6.95
C GLN A 406 3.26 15.40 -6.06
N SER A 407 2.54 16.32 -6.68
CA SER A 407 1.53 17.14 -6.02
C SER A 407 0.14 16.79 -6.54
N SER A 408 -0.90 17.21 -5.83
CA SER A 408 -2.30 17.00 -6.22
C SER A 408 -2.62 17.45 -7.64
N ASN A 409 -1.81 18.37 -8.19
CA ASN A 409 -2.01 18.99 -9.50
C ASN A 409 -1.13 18.36 -10.58
N ASN A 410 -0.08 17.62 -10.21
CA ASN A 410 0.88 17.04 -11.16
C ASN A 410 1.22 15.61 -10.72
N TYR A 411 0.50 14.63 -11.26
CA TYR A 411 0.61 13.22 -10.88
C TYR A 411 0.23 12.30 -12.05
N LEU A 412 0.62 11.03 -11.97
CA LEU A 412 0.26 10.02 -12.97
C LEU A 412 -0.66 8.96 -12.39
N LYS A 413 -1.60 8.51 -13.21
CA LYS A 413 -2.26 7.22 -12.99
C LYS A 413 -1.50 6.13 -13.71
N VAL A 414 -0.96 5.17 -12.97
CA VAL A 414 -0.02 4.17 -13.49
C VAL A 414 -0.36 2.79 -12.98
N GLN A 415 -0.26 1.79 -13.86
CA GLN A 415 -0.31 0.38 -13.50
C GLN A 415 1.09 -0.20 -13.48
N LEU A 416 1.44 -0.85 -12.37
CA LEU A 416 2.65 -1.64 -12.22
C LEU A 416 2.27 -3.11 -12.12
N ARG A 417 2.91 -3.95 -12.94
CA ARG A 417 2.60 -5.39 -13.02
C ARG A 417 3.87 -6.23 -13.07
N GLY A 418 3.83 -7.40 -12.44
CA GLY A 418 4.91 -8.38 -12.47
C GLY A 418 6.24 -7.83 -11.96
N SER A 419 6.20 -6.86 -11.05
CA SER A 419 7.39 -6.19 -10.53
C SER A 419 8.21 -7.17 -9.69
N LYS A 420 9.52 -7.26 -9.93
CA LYS A 420 10.44 -8.09 -9.14
C LYS A 420 11.67 -7.29 -8.73
N PHE A 421 12.13 -7.52 -7.51
CA PHE A 421 13.36 -6.94 -6.99
C PHE A 421 14.24 -8.02 -6.38
N PHE A 422 15.51 -8.03 -6.79
CA PHE A 422 16.53 -8.97 -6.34
C PHE A 422 17.71 -8.16 -5.79
N ASN A 423 18.11 -8.41 -4.55
CA ASN A 423 19.33 -7.84 -3.95
C ASN A 423 20.60 -8.62 -4.33
N CYS A 424 20.44 -9.78 -4.94
CA CYS A 424 21.50 -10.66 -5.41
C CYS A 424 21.13 -11.16 -6.80
N VAL A 425 22.04 -11.05 -7.76
CA VAL A 425 21.77 -11.43 -9.16
C VAL A 425 22.49 -12.74 -9.49
N SER A 426 21.73 -13.81 -9.76
CA SER A 426 22.29 -15.04 -10.36
C SER A 426 22.34 -14.95 -11.89
N ASP A 427 23.20 -15.74 -12.55
CA ASP A 427 23.31 -15.75 -14.01
C ASP A 427 21.98 -16.09 -14.72
N ASP A 428 21.16 -16.94 -14.10
CA ASP A 428 19.84 -17.31 -14.62
C ASP A 428 18.82 -16.16 -14.55
N GLN A 429 19.04 -15.18 -13.67
CA GLN A 429 18.16 -14.02 -13.51
C GLN A 429 18.46 -12.91 -14.51
N VAL A 430 19.69 -12.84 -15.02
CA VAL A 430 20.13 -11.84 -16.03
C VAL A 430 19.45 -12.07 -17.39
N ASN A 431 19.06 -13.32 -17.68
CA ASN A 431 18.49 -13.73 -18.97
C ASN A 431 16.97 -13.91 -18.97
N GLN A 432 16.24 -13.37 -18.00
CA GLN A 432 14.77 -13.52 -17.99
C GLN A 432 14.14 -12.77 -19.16
N GLU A 433 13.64 -13.53 -20.13
CA GLU A 433 12.80 -13.05 -21.21
C GLU A 433 11.53 -12.38 -20.66
N ILE A 434 10.95 -11.51 -21.48
CA ILE A 434 9.68 -10.84 -21.21
C ILE A 434 8.61 -11.92 -20.98
N ASN A 435 8.26 -12.18 -19.73
CA ASN A 435 7.26 -13.19 -19.39
C ASN A 435 5.86 -12.60 -19.66
N CYS A 436 5.27 -13.02 -20.77
CA CYS A 436 3.85 -12.82 -21.02
C CYS A 436 3.00 -13.59 -20.01
N HIS A 437 1.71 -13.24 -19.91
CA HIS A 437 0.75 -14.07 -19.21
C HIS A 437 0.80 -15.51 -19.76
N PHE A 438 0.69 -16.54 -18.91
CA PHE A 438 0.90 -17.94 -19.30
C PHE A 438 -0.01 -18.43 -20.45
N SER A 439 -1.16 -17.77 -20.64
CA SER A 439 -2.08 -18.06 -21.75
C SER A 439 -1.59 -17.53 -23.10
N CYS A 440 -0.65 -16.59 -23.11
CA CYS A 440 -0.14 -15.93 -24.31
C CYS A 440 1.22 -16.53 -24.72
N LYS A 441 1.46 -16.64 -26.02
CA LYS A 441 2.79 -16.94 -26.58
C LYS A 441 3.56 -15.65 -26.83
N ASP A 442 2.91 -14.71 -27.52
CA ASP A 442 3.39 -13.34 -27.70
C ASP A 442 2.42 -12.37 -27.02
N CYS A 443 2.92 -11.25 -26.50
CA CYS A 443 2.12 -10.22 -25.86
C CYS A 443 2.66 -8.82 -26.11
N ASP A 444 1.79 -7.81 -25.99
CA ASP A 444 2.17 -6.40 -25.90
C ASP A 444 1.93 -5.82 -24.51
N GLY A 445 1.84 -6.68 -23.50
CA GLY A 445 1.64 -6.36 -22.09
C GLY A 445 1.58 -7.62 -21.21
N PRO A 446 1.57 -7.47 -19.88
CA PRO A 446 1.66 -8.59 -18.95
C PRO A 446 0.33 -9.29 -18.67
N THR A 447 -0.80 -8.75 -19.13
CA THR A 447 -2.12 -9.28 -18.75
C THR A 447 -2.63 -10.32 -19.74
N ASN A 448 -3.63 -11.09 -19.33
CA ASN A 448 -4.34 -12.02 -20.21
C ASN A 448 -5.15 -11.32 -21.33
N LEU A 449 -5.22 -9.98 -21.32
CA LEU A 449 -5.87 -9.13 -22.33
C LEU A 449 -4.86 -8.39 -23.21
N ASP A 450 -3.57 -8.70 -23.09
CA ASP A 450 -2.51 -8.14 -23.93
C ASP A 450 -1.85 -9.25 -24.79
N CYS A 451 -2.52 -10.38 -25.00
CA CYS A 451 -2.02 -11.44 -25.88
C CYS A 451 -2.06 -10.99 -27.35
N LEU A 452 -1.05 -11.39 -28.12
CA LEU A 452 -0.99 -11.24 -29.57
C LEU A 452 -1.11 -12.59 -30.30
N SER A 453 -0.82 -13.67 -29.60
CA SER A 453 -0.93 -15.05 -30.09
C SER A 453 -1.04 -16.02 -28.91
N CYS A 454 -1.54 -17.23 -29.16
CA CYS A 454 -1.66 -18.28 -28.15
C CYS A 454 -0.61 -19.38 -28.37
N PRO A 455 -0.13 -20.05 -27.30
CA PRO A 455 0.77 -21.19 -27.41
C PRO A 455 0.06 -22.33 -28.15
N GLU A 456 0.70 -22.87 -29.20
CA GLU A 456 0.14 -23.95 -30.02
C GLU A 456 -0.13 -25.22 -29.19
N THR A 457 0.72 -25.49 -28.19
CA THR A 457 0.57 -26.61 -27.26
C THR A 457 -0.67 -26.51 -26.38
N SER A 458 -1.13 -25.29 -26.10
CA SER A 458 -2.21 -25.06 -25.15
C SER A 458 -3.62 -25.29 -25.71
N ARG A 459 -3.76 -25.43 -27.04
CA ARG A 459 -5.05 -25.52 -27.76
C ARG A 459 -6.02 -24.35 -27.52
N ARG A 460 -5.53 -23.21 -27.02
CA ARG A 460 -6.32 -21.98 -26.86
C ARG A 460 -6.66 -21.33 -28.19
N ILE A 461 -7.81 -20.67 -28.24
CA ILE A 461 -8.28 -19.85 -29.35
C ILE A 461 -7.94 -18.39 -29.04
N TYR A 462 -7.31 -17.72 -30.02
CA TYR A 462 -7.04 -16.28 -29.94
C TYR A 462 -8.29 -15.48 -30.34
N ILE A 463 -8.69 -14.52 -29.50
CA ILE A 463 -9.75 -13.54 -29.79
C ILE A 463 -9.09 -12.19 -30.10
N PRO A 464 -8.95 -11.79 -31.37
CA PRO A 464 -8.21 -10.59 -31.75
C PRO A 464 -8.81 -9.29 -31.22
N THR A 465 -10.14 -9.20 -31.13
CA THR A 465 -10.85 -8.00 -30.65
C THR A 465 -10.57 -7.68 -29.19
N HIS A 466 -10.23 -8.69 -28.40
CA HIS A 466 -9.96 -8.58 -26.97
C HIS A 466 -8.50 -8.87 -26.61
N LYS A 467 -7.65 -9.18 -27.60
CA LYS A 467 -6.25 -9.57 -27.40
C LYS A 467 -6.09 -10.64 -26.31
N ALA A 468 -6.91 -11.69 -26.37
CA ALA A 468 -6.98 -12.70 -25.33
C ALA A 468 -6.91 -14.11 -25.89
N CYS A 469 -6.39 -15.04 -25.10
CA CYS A 469 -6.31 -16.46 -25.41
C CYS A 469 -7.20 -17.25 -24.45
N ILE A 470 -8.19 -17.95 -24.99
CA ILE A 470 -9.21 -18.66 -24.21
C ILE A 470 -9.33 -20.12 -24.64
N CYS A 471 -9.76 -20.99 -23.73
CA CYS A 471 -10.04 -22.38 -24.05
C CYS A 471 -11.38 -22.53 -24.79
N PRO A 472 -11.48 -23.45 -25.76
CA PRO A 472 -12.76 -23.87 -26.33
C PRO A 472 -13.78 -24.31 -25.27
N TYR A 473 -15.08 -24.14 -25.54
CA TYR A 473 -16.16 -24.50 -24.60
C TYR A 473 -16.17 -25.99 -24.18
N ASP A 474 -15.62 -26.88 -25.00
CA ASP A 474 -15.53 -28.32 -24.78
C ASP A 474 -14.25 -28.76 -24.04
N THR A 475 -13.52 -27.81 -23.45
CA THR A 475 -12.27 -28.03 -22.70
C THR A 475 -12.25 -27.23 -21.39
N ILE A 476 -11.39 -27.61 -20.45
CA ILE A 476 -11.16 -26.92 -19.17
C ILE A 476 -9.77 -26.28 -19.19
N ASP A 477 -9.68 -25.04 -18.71
CA ASP A 477 -8.40 -24.33 -18.54
C ASP A 477 -7.74 -24.73 -17.20
N ASP A 478 -6.73 -25.60 -17.27
CA ASP A 478 -5.93 -26.09 -16.14
C ASP A 478 -4.43 -25.87 -16.45
N GLY A 479 -4.07 -24.63 -16.75
CA GLY A 479 -2.76 -24.24 -17.29
C GLY A 479 -2.64 -24.47 -18.81
N ASP A 480 -3.33 -25.48 -19.33
CA ASP A 480 -3.59 -25.75 -20.76
C ASP A 480 -5.06 -26.17 -20.96
N CYS A 481 -5.56 -26.12 -22.20
CA CYS A 481 -6.92 -26.58 -22.50
C CYS A 481 -6.96 -28.11 -22.59
N LYS A 482 -7.44 -28.75 -21.53
CA LYS A 482 -7.62 -30.20 -21.45
C LYS A 482 -9.05 -30.57 -21.80
N ASP A 483 -9.20 -31.62 -22.61
CA ASP A 483 -10.52 -32.19 -22.88
C ASP A 483 -11.05 -32.93 -21.62
N TYR A 484 -12.37 -33.07 -21.51
CA TYR A 484 -12.99 -33.74 -20.36
C TYR A 484 -12.58 -35.23 -20.24
N GLN A 485 -12.17 -35.87 -21.33
CA GLN A 485 -11.75 -37.28 -21.35
C GLN A 485 -10.36 -37.50 -20.74
N SER A 486 -9.41 -36.60 -20.99
CA SER A 486 -8.04 -36.66 -20.45
C SER A 486 -7.96 -36.44 -18.94
N LEU A 487 -9.01 -35.90 -18.32
CA LEU A 487 -9.13 -35.72 -16.88
C LEU A 487 -9.66 -36.96 -16.14
N ASN A 488 -9.77 -38.13 -16.79
CA ASN A 488 -10.32 -39.37 -16.22
C ASN A 488 -11.74 -39.20 -15.63
N LEU A 489 -12.54 -38.30 -16.22
CA LEU A 489 -13.89 -38.05 -15.74
C LEU A 489 -14.81 -39.23 -16.08
N ILE A 490 -15.49 -39.78 -15.08
CA ILE A 490 -16.41 -40.91 -15.22
C ILE A 490 -17.65 -40.43 -15.98
N MET A 491 -17.97 -41.09 -17.09
CA MET A 491 -19.27 -40.91 -17.74
C MET A 491 -20.34 -41.53 -16.85
N GLN A 492 -21.19 -40.71 -16.24
CA GLN A 492 -22.43 -41.21 -15.66
C GLN A 492 -23.48 -41.34 -16.77
N GLN A 493 -23.95 -42.56 -16.97
CA GLN A 493 -25.21 -42.82 -17.66
C GLN A 493 -26.27 -43.03 -16.56
N ASP A 494 -26.91 -41.95 -16.14
CA ASP A 494 -28.19 -42.06 -15.46
C ASP A 494 -29.14 -41.00 -16.00
N PHE A 495 -30.33 -41.45 -16.35
CA PHE A 495 -31.50 -40.64 -16.60
C PHE A 495 -32.52 -40.94 -15.50
N GLU A 496 -32.79 -39.95 -14.66
CA GLU A 496 -34.18 -39.65 -14.32
C GLU A 496 -34.61 -38.47 -15.20
N GLN A 497 -35.83 -38.53 -15.72
CA GLN A 497 -36.36 -37.58 -16.70
C GLN A 497 -36.68 -36.25 -16.02
N ASN A 498 -35.63 -35.53 -15.69
CA ASN A 498 -35.61 -34.28 -14.97
C ASN A 498 -36.05 -33.13 -15.90
N CYS A 499 -36.85 -32.21 -15.36
CA CYS A 499 -37.41 -31.10 -16.14
C CYS A 499 -36.31 -30.23 -16.77
N LYS A 500 -36.59 -29.61 -17.92
CA LYS A 500 -35.64 -28.69 -18.56
C LYS A 500 -35.51 -27.41 -17.73
N GLN A 501 -34.39 -26.70 -17.90
CA GLN A 501 -34.21 -25.38 -17.30
C GLN A 501 -35.43 -24.48 -17.58
N GLY A 502 -35.91 -23.81 -16.52
CA GLY A 502 -37.09 -22.95 -16.62
C GLY A 502 -38.42 -23.68 -16.46
N TYR A 503 -38.37 -24.94 -16.05
CA TYR A 503 -39.55 -25.76 -15.73
C TYR A 503 -39.38 -26.35 -14.33
N PHE A 504 -40.49 -26.48 -13.60
CA PHE A 504 -40.58 -27.17 -12.32
C PHE A 504 -41.31 -28.51 -12.49
N GLU A 505 -41.05 -29.43 -11.57
CA GLU A 505 -41.64 -30.76 -11.55
C GLU A 505 -42.91 -30.77 -10.71
N TYR A 506 -44.00 -31.30 -11.28
CA TYR A 506 -45.23 -31.58 -10.54
C TYR A 506 -45.82 -32.90 -11.02
N ARG A 507 -45.97 -33.86 -10.11
CA ARG A 507 -46.48 -35.22 -10.38
C ARG A 507 -45.78 -35.91 -11.57
N SER A 508 -44.45 -35.77 -11.66
CA SER A 508 -43.61 -36.31 -12.75
C SER A 508 -43.85 -35.70 -14.13
N TYR A 509 -44.54 -34.56 -14.22
CA TYR A 509 -44.64 -33.73 -15.41
C TYR A 509 -43.91 -32.40 -15.22
N CYS A 510 -43.47 -31.80 -16.32
CA CYS A 510 -42.68 -30.58 -16.32
C CYS A 510 -43.51 -29.39 -16.81
N TYR A 511 -43.65 -28.39 -15.95
CA TYR A 511 -44.42 -27.18 -16.21
C TYR A 511 -43.52 -25.95 -16.18
N LYS A 512 -43.82 -24.98 -17.04
CA LYS A 512 -42.97 -23.79 -17.20
C LYS A 512 -43.06 -22.91 -15.96
N CYS A 513 -41.91 -22.45 -15.44
CA CYS A 513 -41.87 -21.45 -14.37
C CYS A 513 -42.55 -20.15 -14.79
N PRO A 514 -43.25 -19.46 -13.87
CA PRO A 514 -44.04 -18.28 -14.20
C PRO A 514 -43.17 -17.07 -14.54
N SER A 515 -43.77 -16.12 -15.26
CA SER A 515 -43.21 -14.79 -15.49
C SER A 515 -44.15 -13.70 -15.01
N ILE A 516 -43.59 -12.70 -14.34
CA ILE A 516 -44.32 -11.50 -13.94
C ILE A 516 -44.36 -10.45 -15.08
N ILE A 517 -43.40 -10.52 -16.03
CA ILE A 517 -43.20 -9.46 -17.03
C ILE A 517 -43.78 -9.85 -18.41
N ARG A 518 -43.46 -11.05 -18.93
CA ARG A 518 -43.94 -11.56 -20.23
C ARG A 518 -43.90 -13.08 -20.26
N ASP A 519 -44.88 -13.71 -20.91
CA ASP A 519 -44.98 -15.17 -21.04
C ASP A 519 -43.75 -15.85 -21.66
N ASN A 520 -42.93 -15.11 -22.42
CA ASN A 520 -41.73 -15.61 -23.08
C ASN A 520 -40.43 -15.43 -22.27
N LEU A 521 -40.46 -14.73 -21.14
CA LEU A 521 -39.28 -14.43 -20.33
C LEU A 521 -39.46 -15.03 -18.93
N ILE A 522 -38.62 -15.97 -18.48
CA ILE A 522 -38.77 -16.52 -17.12
C ILE A 522 -38.11 -15.54 -16.14
N THR A 523 -38.89 -15.02 -15.19
CA THR A 523 -38.41 -13.99 -14.25
C THR A 523 -38.35 -14.48 -12.82
N CYS A 524 -39.05 -15.57 -12.48
CA CYS A 524 -39.13 -16.06 -11.13
C CYS A 524 -37.90 -16.86 -10.67
N LEU A 525 -37.05 -16.24 -9.84
CA LEU A 525 -35.82 -16.88 -9.37
C LEU A 525 -36.13 -18.08 -8.46
N GLU A 526 -37.10 -17.96 -7.57
CA GLU A 526 -37.44 -19.01 -6.60
C GLU A 526 -37.83 -20.34 -7.29
N CYS A 527 -38.60 -20.27 -8.38
CA CYS A 527 -38.98 -21.42 -9.20
C CYS A 527 -37.78 -22.04 -9.94
N ILE A 528 -36.85 -21.21 -10.45
CA ILE A 528 -35.63 -21.70 -11.10
C ILE A 528 -34.69 -22.35 -10.07
N THR A 529 -34.72 -21.91 -8.81
CA THR A 529 -33.84 -22.39 -7.75
C THR A 529 -34.28 -23.64 -7.02
N ASP A 530 -35.58 -23.89 -6.96
CA ASP A 530 -36.12 -25.10 -6.33
C ASP A 530 -37.15 -25.78 -7.24
N PRO A 531 -36.78 -26.22 -8.45
CA PRO A 531 -37.75 -26.76 -9.41
C PRO A 531 -38.42 -28.05 -8.92
N LYS A 532 -37.89 -28.71 -7.88
CA LYS A 532 -38.47 -29.93 -7.31
C LYS A 532 -39.59 -29.64 -6.31
N ASN A 533 -39.35 -28.70 -5.38
CA ASN A 533 -40.26 -28.46 -4.27
C ASN A 533 -40.94 -27.09 -4.34
N TRP A 534 -40.67 -26.28 -5.37
CA TRP A 534 -41.30 -24.97 -5.52
C TRP A 534 -42.82 -25.05 -5.49
N MET A 535 -43.41 -26.11 -6.02
CA MET A 535 -44.87 -26.31 -5.99
C MET A 535 -45.44 -26.54 -4.58
N ASP A 536 -44.62 -26.92 -3.60
CA ASP A 536 -45.05 -27.04 -2.19
C ASP A 536 -45.26 -25.66 -1.54
N ASN A 537 -44.64 -24.61 -2.10
CA ASN A 537 -44.77 -23.22 -1.68
C ASN A 537 -44.54 -22.28 -2.88
N PRO A 538 -45.51 -22.18 -3.81
CA PRO A 538 -45.32 -21.60 -5.14
C PRO A 538 -45.36 -20.07 -5.10
N TYR A 539 -44.32 -19.44 -4.56
CA TYR A 539 -44.20 -17.98 -4.51
C TYR A 539 -43.07 -17.46 -5.39
N CYS A 540 -43.15 -16.18 -5.69
CA CYS A 540 -42.12 -15.43 -6.38
C CYS A 540 -41.90 -14.09 -5.71
N GLN A 541 -40.64 -13.76 -5.41
CA GLN A 541 -40.27 -12.50 -4.77
C GLN A 541 -39.10 -11.83 -5.47
N THR A 542 -38.23 -12.61 -6.11
CA THR A 542 -36.99 -12.10 -6.67
C THR A 542 -37.02 -12.21 -8.18
N ASN A 543 -36.97 -11.05 -8.83
CA ASN A 543 -36.94 -10.96 -10.29
C ASN A 543 -35.51 -10.86 -10.82
N LEU A 544 -35.24 -11.57 -11.92
CA LEU A 544 -33.99 -11.47 -12.69
C LEU A 544 -34.13 -10.41 -13.80
N PHE A 545 -33.47 -9.25 -13.67
CA PHE A 545 -33.59 -8.16 -14.64
C PHE A 545 -32.42 -8.06 -15.64
N LEU A 546 -32.61 -8.38 -16.93
CA LEU A 546 -31.59 -8.23 -17.99
C LEU A 546 -31.45 -6.77 -18.44
N ASP A 547 -30.24 -6.28 -18.69
CA ASP A 547 -30.02 -4.94 -19.26
C ASP A 547 -30.28 -4.87 -20.78
N ASP A 548 -30.25 -3.64 -21.33
CA ASP A 548 -30.53 -3.33 -22.74
C ASP A 548 -29.59 -4.02 -23.74
N VAL A 549 -28.46 -4.58 -23.28
CA VAL A 549 -27.47 -5.29 -24.10
C VAL A 549 -27.65 -6.81 -24.00
N GLY A 550 -28.65 -7.28 -23.28
CA GLY A 550 -28.89 -8.70 -23.01
C GLY A 550 -27.96 -9.31 -21.97
N SER A 551 -27.21 -8.47 -21.23
CA SER A 551 -26.35 -8.91 -20.14
C SER A 551 -27.19 -9.14 -18.89
N PRO A 552 -27.05 -10.28 -18.21
CA PRO A 552 -27.79 -10.54 -16.99
C PRO A 552 -27.05 -10.03 -15.73
N ALA A 553 -27.72 -9.66 -14.64
CA ALA A 553 -29.05 -9.12 -14.44
C ALA A 553 -29.17 -8.79 -12.95
N GLU A 554 -29.67 -7.62 -12.58
CA GLU A 554 -29.82 -7.23 -11.19
C GLU A 554 -30.89 -8.11 -10.51
N PHE A 555 -30.63 -8.57 -9.29
CA PHE A 555 -31.66 -9.24 -8.49
C PHE A 555 -32.48 -8.18 -7.79
N ILE A 556 -33.72 -8.00 -8.23
CA ILE A 556 -34.64 -7.07 -7.59
C ILE A 556 -35.59 -7.89 -6.73
N LYS A 557 -35.46 -7.71 -5.42
CA LYS A 557 -36.36 -8.33 -4.45
C LYS A 557 -37.54 -7.41 -4.23
N ASP A 558 -38.73 -7.88 -4.61
CA ASP A 558 -39.97 -7.16 -4.37
C ASP A 558 -40.32 -7.17 -2.87
N LEU A 559 -40.98 -6.09 -2.42
CA LEU A 559 -41.45 -5.97 -1.03
C LEU A 559 -42.55 -7.00 -0.70
N SER A 560 -43.28 -7.48 -1.71
CA SER A 560 -44.35 -8.47 -1.58
C SER A 560 -44.03 -9.74 -2.36
N GLN A 561 -44.52 -10.88 -1.86
CA GLN A 561 -44.43 -12.17 -2.53
C GLN A 561 -45.69 -12.39 -3.37
N THR A 562 -45.51 -12.77 -4.63
CA THR A 562 -46.59 -13.19 -5.53
C THR A 562 -46.74 -14.70 -5.44
N TYR A 563 -47.89 -15.20 -5.00
CA TYR A 563 -48.16 -16.64 -4.94
C TYR A 563 -48.78 -17.13 -6.25
N TYR A 564 -48.63 -18.41 -6.58
CA TYR A 564 -49.18 -19.03 -7.78
C TYR A 564 -50.02 -20.25 -7.43
N ILE A 565 -51.11 -20.43 -8.16
CA ILE A 565 -51.98 -21.59 -8.07
C ILE A 565 -51.86 -22.35 -9.39
N PHE A 566 -51.69 -23.67 -9.32
CA PHE A 566 -51.63 -24.53 -10.49
C PHE A 566 -52.97 -25.25 -10.70
N ASP A 567 -53.67 -24.95 -11.80
CA ASP A 567 -55.01 -25.50 -12.08
C ASP A 567 -54.99 -26.81 -12.89
N GLY A 568 -53.80 -27.34 -13.20
CA GLY A 568 -53.60 -28.55 -13.99
C GLY A 568 -53.10 -28.28 -15.41
N ASP A 569 -53.41 -27.10 -15.97
CA ASP A 569 -52.94 -26.68 -17.30
C ASP A 569 -52.02 -25.45 -17.22
N ASN A 570 -52.33 -24.46 -16.37
CA ASN A 570 -51.55 -23.22 -16.24
C ASN A 570 -51.34 -22.78 -14.78
N LEU A 571 -50.29 -21.98 -14.55
CA LEU A 571 -50.10 -21.24 -13.30
C LEU A 571 -50.85 -19.90 -13.35
N LYS A 572 -51.60 -19.58 -12.29
CA LYS A 572 -52.30 -18.31 -12.11
C LYS A 572 -51.76 -17.59 -10.88
N ALA A 573 -51.48 -16.29 -10.99
CA ALA A 573 -51.04 -15.50 -9.84
C ALA A 573 -52.21 -15.30 -8.85
N CYS A 574 -51.91 -15.42 -7.55
CA CYS A 574 -52.82 -15.20 -6.44
C CYS A 574 -52.30 -14.04 -5.58
N ASN A 575 -53.15 -13.05 -5.32
CA ASN A 575 -52.80 -11.85 -4.56
C ASN A 575 -52.87 -12.04 -3.03
N HIS A 576 -53.23 -13.23 -2.54
CA HIS A 576 -53.49 -13.46 -1.11
C HIS A 576 -52.46 -14.38 -0.44
N LYS A 577 -52.11 -14.01 0.81
CA LYS A 577 -51.04 -14.59 1.65
C LYS A 577 -51.29 -16.01 2.19
N GLN A 578 -52.12 -16.83 1.56
CA GLN A 578 -52.42 -18.16 2.12
C GLN A 578 -51.87 -19.28 1.26
N ASN A 579 -50.94 -19.98 1.89
CA ASN A 579 -50.24 -21.19 1.45
C ASN A 579 -51.19 -22.41 1.42
N LYS A 580 -52.37 -22.28 0.82
CA LYS A 580 -53.35 -23.36 0.73
C LYS A 580 -53.38 -23.88 -0.68
N ASN A 581 -52.83 -25.07 -0.84
CA ASN A 581 -53.09 -25.94 -1.98
C ASN A 581 -54.61 -26.05 -2.15
N LEU A 582 -55.17 -25.36 -3.16
CA LEU A 582 -56.60 -25.40 -3.50
C LEU A 582 -56.97 -26.79 -4.00
N GLN A 583 -57.22 -27.71 -3.07
CA GLN A 583 -57.54 -29.11 -3.39
C GLN A 583 -59.05 -29.37 -3.40
N THR A 584 -59.86 -28.42 -2.93
CA THR A 584 -61.31 -28.59 -2.81
C THR A 584 -62.10 -27.53 -3.58
N ILE A 585 -63.26 -27.93 -4.13
CA ILE A 585 -64.19 -27.04 -4.85
C ILE A 585 -64.68 -25.90 -3.94
N ASP A 586 -64.81 -26.14 -2.64
CA ASP A 586 -65.26 -25.14 -1.67
C ASP A 586 -64.21 -24.03 -1.47
N GLU A 587 -62.92 -24.35 -1.52
CA GLU A 587 -61.84 -23.35 -1.41
C GLU A 587 -61.69 -22.54 -2.72
N VAL A 588 -61.89 -23.15 -3.89
CA VAL A 588 -61.99 -22.44 -5.18
C VAL A 588 -63.22 -21.52 -5.20
N PHE A 589 -64.31 -21.94 -4.55
CA PHE A 589 -65.52 -21.15 -4.41
C PHE A 589 -65.36 -20.02 -3.38
N GLU A 590 -64.57 -20.20 -2.31
CA GLU A 590 -64.18 -19.12 -1.39
C GLU A 590 -63.30 -18.07 -2.09
N ASP A 591 -62.32 -18.48 -2.89
CA ASP A 591 -61.47 -17.56 -3.68
C ASP A 591 -62.31 -16.80 -4.73
N TYR A 592 -63.21 -17.50 -5.42
CA TYR A 592 -64.19 -16.89 -6.34
C TYR A 592 -65.17 -15.95 -5.61
N GLN A 593 -65.64 -16.31 -4.40
CA GLN A 593 -66.51 -15.45 -3.58
C GLN A 593 -65.76 -14.22 -3.05
N LEU A 594 -64.47 -14.32 -2.76
CA LEU A 594 -63.64 -13.20 -2.33
C LEU A 594 -63.33 -12.26 -3.51
N GLU A 595 -62.98 -12.79 -4.69
CA GLU A 595 -62.84 -12.02 -5.93
C GLU A 595 -64.15 -11.30 -6.32
N THR A 596 -65.31 -11.94 -6.13
CA THR A 596 -66.61 -11.37 -6.52
C THR A 596 -67.22 -10.43 -5.47
N ASN A 597 -66.92 -10.60 -4.17
CA ASN A 597 -67.45 -9.74 -3.10
C ASN A 597 -66.79 -8.35 -3.04
N GLU A 598 -65.50 -8.22 -3.41
CA GLU A 598 -64.87 -6.91 -3.58
C GLU A 598 -65.37 -6.20 -4.86
N ILE A 599 -65.60 -6.94 -5.96
CA ILE A 599 -66.11 -6.37 -7.21
C ILE A 599 -67.56 -5.83 -7.07
N LEU A 600 -68.41 -6.50 -6.29
CA LEU A 600 -69.81 -6.09 -6.11
C LEU A 600 -70.01 -4.97 -5.08
N SER A 601 -69.12 -4.82 -4.11
CA SER A 601 -69.25 -3.81 -3.04
C SER A 601 -68.59 -2.46 -3.35
N ILE A 602 -67.65 -2.40 -4.31
CA ILE A 602 -66.82 -1.20 -4.54
C ILE A 602 -67.42 -0.22 -5.57
N CYS A 603 -68.32 -0.67 -6.46
CA CYS A 603 -68.86 0.18 -7.55
C CYS A 603 -70.29 0.72 -7.34
N SER A 604 -70.99 0.34 -6.28
CA SER A 604 -72.43 0.65 -6.15
C SER A 604 -72.76 2.13 -5.81
N ASN A 605 -71.76 2.96 -5.45
CA ASN A 605 -71.99 4.36 -5.06
C ASN A 605 -71.15 5.42 -5.80
N SER A 606 -70.33 5.05 -6.79
CA SER A 606 -69.44 6.00 -7.51
C SER A 606 -70.05 6.45 -8.85
N LYS A 607 -70.15 7.77 -9.07
CA LYS A 607 -70.67 8.38 -10.32
C LYS A 607 -69.65 8.44 -11.47
N ASP A 608 -68.42 8.00 -11.26
CA ASP A 608 -67.34 8.13 -12.25
C ASP A 608 -66.56 6.80 -12.39
N PRO A 609 -66.83 5.99 -13.43
CA PRO A 609 -66.24 4.66 -13.63
C PRO A 609 -64.71 4.66 -13.74
N GLN A 610 -64.09 5.79 -14.09
CA GLN A 610 -62.63 5.90 -14.26
C GLN A 610 -61.87 6.09 -12.94
N LYS A 611 -62.56 6.42 -11.84
CA LYS A 611 -61.96 6.59 -10.50
C LYS A 611 -62.19 5.42 -9.55
N CYS A 612 -62.78 4.33 -10.04
CA CYS A 612 -63.32 3.26 -9.22
C CYS A 612 -62.33 2.12 -8.92
N LEU A 613 -61.13 2.17 -9.49
CA LEU A 613 -60.10 1.13 -9.30
C LEU A 613 -59.03 1.62 -8.32
N PRO A 614 -58.76 0.90 -7.22
CA PRO A 614 -57.59 1.18 -6.40
C PRO A 614 -56.33 0.97 -7.25
N CYS A 615 -55.45 1.97 -7.25
CA CYS A 615 -54.16 1.89 -7.89
C CYS A 615 -53.22 0.99 -7.08
N ASN A 616 -52.80 -0.14 -7.65
CA ASN A 616 -51.73 -0.96 -7.07
C ASN A 616 -50.32 -0.48 -7.48
N PHE A 617 -50.20 0.61 -8.24
CA PHE A 617 -48.92 1.23 -8.57
C PHE A 617 -48.51 2.22 -7.48
N ILE A 618 -47.30 2.04 -6.94
CA ILE A 618 -46.70 2.96 -5.97
C ILE A 618 -46.62 4.36 -6.59
N GLY A 619 -47.15 5.36 -5.89
CA GLY A 619 -47.12 6.75 -6.33
C GLY A 619 -48.04 7.08 -7.50
N CYS A 620 -49.06 6.25 -7.80
CA CYS A 620 -50.04 6.52 -8.84
C CYS A 620 -51.36 7.05 -8.26
N ALA A 621 -51.68 8.30 -8.59
CA ALA A 621 -52.92 8.98 -8.19
C ALA A 621 -54.15 8.49 -8.97
N ILE A 622 -54.00 8.18 -10.26
CA ILE A 622 -55.10 7.74 -11.13
C ILE A 622 -54.60 6.63 -12.06
N CYS A 623 -55.32 5.51 -12.09
CA CYS A 623 -55.04 4.36 -12.95
C CYS A 623 -56.06 4.24 -14.07
N GLY A 624 -55.61 3.71 -15.21
CA GLY A 624 -56.42 3.32 -16.35
C GLY A 624 -56.23 1.84 -16.67
N VAL A 625 -57.23 1.23 -17.30
CA VAL A 625 -57.13 -0.14 -17.82
C VAL A 625 -57.13 -0.05 -19.34
N ILE A 626 -56.07 -0.53 -19.98
CA ILE A 626 -56.06 -0.85 -21.41
C ILE A 626 -56.29 -2.37 -21.57
N SER A 627 -56.62 -2.81 -22.78
CA SER A 627 -57.01 -4.21 -23.06
C SER A 627 -56.01 -5.29 -22.67
N THR A 628 -54.79 -4.91 -22.25
CA THR A 628 -53.70 -5.83 -21.90
C THR A 628 -53.15 -5.64 -20.48
N THR A 629 -53.27 -4.46 -19.86
CA THR A 629 -52.65 -4.14 -18.55
C THR A 629 -53.35 -2.96 -17.86
N GLN A 630 -53.17 -2.82 -16.55
CA GLN A 630 -53.36 -1.55 -15.87
C GLN A 630 -52.16 -0.64 -16.12
N ILE A 631 -52.39 0.64 -16.38
CA ILE A 631 -51.36 1.67 -16.50
C ILE A 631 -51.68 2.81 -15.55
N CYS A 632 -50.65 3.48 -15.04
CA CYS A 632 -50.85 4.74 -14.37
C CYS A 632 -51.13 5.86 -15.39
N LEU A 633 -52.18 6.62 -15.17
CA LEU A 633 -52.55 7.79 -15.97
C LEU A 633 -52.07 9.10 -15.31
N GLN A 634 -51.90 9.11 -13.99
CA GLN A 634 -51.46 10.28 -13.24
C GLN A 634 -50.75 9.84 -11.95
N CYS A 635 -49.57 10.41 -11.68
CA CYS A 635 -48.81 10.14 -10.46
C CYS A 635 -49.19 11.06 -9.29
N ASP A 636 -48.98 10.57 -8.07
CA ASP A 636 -49.03 11.32 -6.81
C ASP A 636 -47.88 12.33 -6.72
N PHE A 637 -48.05 13.34 -5.86
CA PHE A 637 -47.06 14.38 -5.63
C PHE A 637 -45.74 13.75 -5.14
N GLY A 638 -44.63 14.01 -5.84
CA GLY A 638 -43.34 13.34 -5.57
C GLY A 638 -42.99 12.21 -6.52
N TYR A 639 -43.79 11.97 -7.57
CA TYR A 639 -43.52 10.96 -8.60
C TYR A 639 -43.75 11.54 -10.00
N ASP A 640 -43.01 11.03 -10.99
CA ASP A 640 -43.08 11.42 -12.40
C ASP A 640 -43.53 10.24 -13.27
N LEU A 641 -44.44 10.50 -14.21
CA LEU A 641 -45.06 9.44 -15.02
C LEU A 641 -44.17 9.07 -16.21
N ARG A 642 -43.68 7.83 -16.26
CA ARG A 642 -42.90 7.28 -17.38
C ARG A 642 -43.47 5.95 -17.84
N ASP A 643 -43.87 5.89 -19.11
CA ASP A 643 -44.38 4.68 -19.76
C ASP A 643 -45.50 3.96 -18.98
N GLY A 644 -46.39 4.74 -18.34
CA GLY A 644 -47.50 4.21 -17.55
C GLY A 644 -47.13 3.77 -16.13
N LEU A 645 -45.94 4.12 -15.64
CA LEU A 645 -45.49 3.87 -14.26
C LEU A 645 -45.05 5.18 -13.59
N CYS A 646 -45.24 5.27 -12.28
CA CYS A 646 -44.80 6.41 -11.48
C CYS A 646 -43.42 6.15 -10.91
N VAL A 647 -42.47 7.01 -11.26
CA VAL A 647 -41.08 6.95 -10.79
C VAL A 647 -40.87 8.06 -9.77
N GLU A 648 -40.37 7.74 -8.58
CA GLU A 648 -40.18 8.70 -7.50
C GLU A 648 -39.25 9.85 -7.94
N LEU A 649 -39.77 11.08 -7.87
CA LEU A 649 -38.96 12.28 -7.88
C LEU A 649 -38.26 12.33 -6.52
N ILE A 650 -36.94 12.25 -6.52
CA ILE A 650 -36.12 12.47 -5.34
C ILE A 650 -36.28 13.96 -4.93
N MET A 651 -37.38 14.27 -4.25
CA MET A 651 -37.63 15.56 -3.62
C MET A 651 -36.96 15.55 -2.25
N GLY A 652 -36.12 16.56 -2.04
CA GLY A 652 -35.18 16.65 -0.95
C GLY A 652 -35.79 16.42 0.44
N GLN A 653 -35.02 15.70 1.24
CA GLN A 653 -35.21 15.58 2.68
C GLN A 653 -35.40 16.98 3.32
N MET A 654 -36.58 17.24 3.83
CA MET A 654 -36.89 18.29 4.81
C MET A 654 -37.68 17.60 5.93
N GLU A 655 -37.46 17.76 7.23
CA GLU A 655 -36.81 18.82 7.99
C GLU A 655 -36.53 18.29 9.41
N GLN A 656 -35.26 18.06 9.73
CA GLN A 656 -34.59 18.66 10.88
C GLN A 656 -33.15 18.79 10.40
N GLU A 657 -32.83 19.99 9.93
CA GLU A 657 -31.60 20.37 9.23
C GLU A 657 -30.34 20.04 10.04
N LYS A 658 -29.83 18.83 9.87
CA LYS A 658 -28.46 18.49 10.23
C LYS A 658 -27.56 18.96 9.08
N CYS A 659 -27.04 20.19 9.15
CA CYS A 659 -26.11 20.70 8.14
C CYS A 659 -24.76 20.00 8.28
N VAL A 660 -24.40 19.17 7.29
CA VAL A 660 -23.09 18.53 7.19
C VAL A 660 -22.33 19.16 6.03
N ALA A 661 -21.03 19.40 6.20
CA ALA A 661 -20.16 19.90 5.13
C ALA A 661 -20.37 19.10 3.82
N PRO A 662 -20.45 19.77 2.66
CA PRO A 662 -20.14 21.17 2.40
C PRO A 662 -21.28 22.17 2.71
N TYR A 663 -22.37 21.74 3.35
CA TYR A 663 -23.43 22.64 3.79
C TYR A 663 -23.09 23.27 5.14
N TYR A 664 -23.53 24.51 5.35
CA TYR A 664 -23.34 25.25 6.60
C TYR A 664 -24.65 25.90 7.08
N ILE A 665 -24.71 26.22 8.37
CA ILE A 665 -25.84 26.89 9.00
C ILE A 665 -25.75 28.40 8.74
N THR A 666 -26.81 28.97 8.17
CA THR A 666 -26.93 30.41 7.93
C THR A 666 -27.36 31.19 9.17
N SER A 667 -27.24 32.51 9.12
CA SER A 667 -27.80 33.49 10.08
C SER A 667 -29.30 33.29 10.35
N GLU A 668 -30.03 32.68 9.42
CA GLU A 668 -31.45 32.31 9.52
C GLU A 668 -31.68 30.87 10.02
N LYS A 669 -30.63 30.17 10.49
CA LYS A 669 -30.67 28.74 10.86
C LYS A 669 -31.17 27.83 9.75
N LYS A 670 -30.82 28.14 8.49
CA LYS A 670 -31.09 27.29 7.32
C LYS A 670 -29.80 26.57 6.90
N CYS A 671 -29.88 25.40 6.28
CA CYS A 671 -28.73 24.78 5.63
C CYS A 671 -28.53 25.36 4.23
N ARG A 672 -27.34 25.91 3.95
CA ARG A 672 -26.94 26.32 2.58
C ARG A 672 -25.65 25.66 2.16
N LEU A 673 -25.54 25.37 0.86
CA LEU A 673 -24.30 24.89 0.26
C LEU A 673 -23.23 25.98 0.32
N CYS A 674 -22.01 25.62 0.72
CA CYS A 674 -20.85 26.50 0.66
C CYS A 674 -20.50 26.83 -0.79
N GLN A 675 -20.54 28.12 -1.14
CA GLN A 675 -20.23 28.61 -2.50
C GLN A 675 -18.77 29.02 -2.66
N ILE A 676 -17.97 29.01 -1.59
CA ILE A 676 -16.56 29.37 -1.63
C ILE A 676 -15.77 28.16 -2.14
N GLU A 677 -15.20 28.27 -3.34
CA GLU A 677 -14.34 27.23 -3.90
C GLU A 677 -13.18 26.90 -2.95
N ASN A 678 -12.83 25.62 -2.86
CA ASN A 678 -11.77 25.09 -1.98
C ASN A 678 -12.00 25.35 -0.48
N CYS A 679 -13.20 25.75 -0.05
CA CYS A 679 -13.56 25.82 1.35
C CYS A 679 -14.14 24.49 1.84
N GLN A 680 -13.65 23.97 2.99
CA GLN A 680 -14.20 22.78 3.62
C GLN A 680 -15.38 23.11 4.55
N TYR A 681 -15.28 24.22 5.29
CA TYR A 681 -16.28 24.62 6.29
C TYR A 681 -16.63 26.10 6.18
N CYS A 682 -17.76 26.41 5.52
CA CYS A 682 -18.30 27.75 5.43
C CYS A 682 -19.02 28.17 6.73
N PHE A 683 -19.14 29.47 6.95
CA PHE A 683 -20.00 30.07 7.98
C PHE A 683 -20.42 31.48 7.58
N GLU A 684 -21.41 32.06 8.26
CA GLU A 684 -21.82 33.46 8.06
C GLU A 684 -21.38 34.32 9.24
N TYR A 685 -20.98 35.56 8.97
CA TYR A 685 -20.60 36.54 9.99
C TYR A 685 -20.90 37.99 9.55
N GLU A 686 -20.99 38.91 10.50
CA GLU A 686 -21.03 40.34 10.22
C GLU A 686 -19.61 40.94 10.27
N SER A 687 -19.19 41.60 9.19
CA SER A 687 -17.83 42.14 9.05
C SER A 687 -17.52 43.33 9.96
N ASN A 688 -18.55 44.03 10.44
CA ASN A 688 -18.44 45.14 11.40
C ASN A 688 -18.47 44.67 12.87
N ASP A 689 -19.08 43.52 13.17
CA ASP A 689 -19.13 42.90 14.49
C ASP A 689 -19.05 41.38 14.39
N LEU A 690 -17.82 40.84 14.49
CA LEU A 690 -17.54 39.40 14.42
C LEU A 690 -18.26 38.59 15.49
N THR A 691 -18.87 39.24 16.49
CA THR A 691 -19.66 38.53 17.50
C THR A 691 -20.99 38.00 16.98
N TYR A 692 -21.47 38.50 15.83
CA TYR A 692 -22.53 37.88 15.05
C TYR A 692 -21.90 36.90 14.04
N CYS A 693 -21.86 35.63 14.40
CA CYS A 693 -21.25 34.57 13.61
C CYS A 693 -21.96 33.24 13.85
N THR A 694 -22.17 32.45 12.79
CA THR A 694 -22.86 31.15 12.89
C THR A 694 -21.99 30.03 13.48
N LEU A 695 -20.69 30.26 13.67
CA LEU A 695 -19.80 29.33 14.39
C LEU A 695 -20.03 29.34 15.90
N TYR A 696 -20.72 30.36 16.44
CA TYR A 696 -21.05 30.42 17.85
C TYR A 696 -22.29 29.59 18.16
N LYS A 697 -22.21 28.62 19.08
CA LYS A 697 -23.30 27.66 19.38
C LYS A 697 -24.67 28.31 19.60
N ASP A 698 -24.70 29.43 20.32
CA ASP A 698 -25.92 30.10 20.74
C ASP A 698 -26.13 31.42 19.96
N PHE A 699 -25.69 31.46 18.70
CA PHE A 699 -25.87 32.65 17.88
C PHE A 699 -27.35 33.02 17.72
N GLN A 700 -27.62 34.31 17.85
CA GLN A 700 -28.95 34.87 17.57
C GLN A 700 -29.10 35.14 16.08
N TYR A 701 -30.33 35.11 15.60
CA TYR A 701 -30.63 35.55 14.24
C TYR A 701 -30.09 36.97 14.02
N PHE A 702 -29.30 37.15 12.97
CA PHE A 702 -28.79 38.45 12.55
C PHE A 702 -29.18 38.74 11.10
N LYS A 703 -29.20 40.03 10.73
CA LYS A 703 -29.83 40.48 9.49
C LYS A 703 -28.89 40.26 8.31
N ILE A 704 -29.47 39.93 7.15
CA ILE A 704 -28.75 39.97 5.88
C ILE A 704 -28.71 41.44 5.43
N ASP A 705 -27.62 42.14 5.76
CA ASP A 705 -27.34 43.51 5.36
C ASP A 705 -26.02 43.63 4.57
N GLU A 706 -25.49 44.84 4.40
CA GLU A 706 -24.23 45.05 3.66
C GLU A 706 -22.98 44.52 4.38
N PHE A 707 -23.07 44.32 5.70
CA PHE A 707 -21.98 43.79 6.53
C PHE A 707 -22.00 42.27 6.62
N HIS A 708 -23.12 41.63 6.25
CA HIS A 708 -23.25 40.18 6.12
C HIS A 708 -22.26 39.62 5.08
N LYS A 709 -21.45 38.64 5.52
CA LYS A 709 -20.47 37.94 4.68
C LYS A 709 -20.50 36.44 4.95
N VAL A 710 -20.09 35.66 3.95
CA VAL A 710 -19.80 34.23 4.09
C VAL A 710 -18.28 34.08 4.21
N GLY A 711 -17.84 33.36 5.23
CA GLY A 711 -16.44 33.07 5.53
C GLY A 711 -16.11 31.59 5.38
N CYS A 712 -14.82 31.27 5.30
CA CYS A 712 -14.32 29.90 5.39
C CYS A 712 -13.49 29.70 6.67
N ALA A 713 -13.89 28.76 7.51
CA ALA A 713 -13.18 28.43 8.74
C ALA A 713 -11.97 27.51 8.50
N LEU A 714 -12.00 26.73 7.42
CA LEU A 714 -10.90 25.86 7.01
C LEU A 714 -10.99 25.61 5.51
N CYS A 715 -9.97 26.08 4.78
CA CYS A 715 -9.80 25.77 3.37
C CYS A 715 -9.17 24.38 3.19
N GLN A 716 -9.22 23.87 1.96
CA GLN A 716 -8.44 22.71 1.55
C GLN A 716 -6.93 22.95 1.76
N GLU A 717 -6.17 21.87 1.88
CA GLU A 717 -4.73 21.93 2.13
C GLU A 717 -4.01 22.74 1.04
N GLY A 718 -3.13 23.67 1.45
CA GLY A 718 -2.44 24.60 0.56
C GLY A 718 -3.19 25.90 0.23
N PHE A 719 -4.43 26.06 0.70
CA PHE A 719 -5.22 27.29 0.52
C PHE A 719 -5.35 28.08 1.83
N ILE A 720 -5.39 29.41 1.71
CA ILE A 720 -5.58 30.36 2.81
C ILE A 720 -6.85 31.17 2.54
N PHE A 721 -7.75 31.27 3.51
CA PHE A 721 -8.93 32.12 3.40
C PHE A 721 -8.53 33.58 3.60
N ASP A 722 -8.91 34.44 2.66
CA ASP A 722 -8.66 35.88 2.71
C ASP A 722 -9.99 36.61 2.95
N PHE A 723 -10.15 37.19 4.14
CA PHE A 723 -11.39 37.87 4.52
C PHE A 723 -11.66 39.15 3.71
N VAL A 724 -10.62 39.75 3.12
CA VAL A 724 -10.76 40.94 2.25
C VAL A 724 -11.24 40.54 0.86
N GLN A 725 -10.73 39.42 0.33
CA GLN A 725 -11.09 38.92 -1.00
C GLN A 725 -12.34 38.03 -0.99
N GLY A 726 -12.70 37.46 0.16
CA GLY A 726 -13.87 36.60 0.32
C GLY A 726 -13.72 35.20 -0.28
N GLY A 727 -12.48 34.68 -0.38
CA GLY A 727 -12.17 33.40 -1.04
C GLY A 727 -11.02 32.62 -0.40
N CYS A 728 -10.96 31.32 -0.70
CA CYS A 728 -9.80 30.48 -0.39
C CYS A 728 -8.82 30.54 -1.57
N HIS A 729 -7.62 31.09 -1.34
CA HIS A 729 -6.62 31.29 -2.38
C HIS A 729 -5.40 30.39 -2.15
N TYR A 730 -4.88 29.80 -3.22
CA TYR A 730 -3.66 28.99 -3.13
C TYR A 730 -2.48 29.90 -2.79
N GLN A 731 -2.00 29.80 -1.54
CA GLN A 731 -0.94 30.64 -1.01
C GLN A 731 -0.26 29.91 0.14
N LYS A 732 1.08 29.88 0.14
CA LYS A 732 1.84 29.40 1.30
C LYS A 732 1.83 30.46 2.42
N PRO A 733 1.71 30.08 3.70
CA PRO A 733 1.83 31.01 4.82
C PRO A 733 3.17 31.75 4.77
N GLN A 734 3.13 33.06 5.00
CA GLN A 734 4.32 33.92 5.10
C GLN A 734 4.95 33.86 6.50
N THR A 735 4.17 33.50 7.51
CA THR A 735 4.62 33.34 8.89
C THR A 735 5.55 32.14 8.98
N ILE A 736 6.76 32.36 9.51
CA ILE A 736 7.78 31.31 9.67
C ILE A 736 7.21 30.17 10.53
N ASN A 737 7.43 28.93 10.07
CA ASN A 737 6.93 27.71 10.69
C ASN A 737 5.39 27.60 10.77
N CYS A 738 4.64 28.36 9.96
CA CYS A 738 3.19 28.21 9.87
C CYS A 738 2.81 27.23 8.74
N LEU A 739 1.96 26.24 9.05
CA LEU A 739 1.41 25.29 8.08
C LEU A 739 0.02 25.70 7.59
N ARG A 740 -0.81 26.27 8.47
CA ARG A 740 -2.18 26.70 8.15
C ARG A 740 -2.48 28.07 8.73
N ALA A 741 -2.98 28.97 7.90
CA ALA A 741 -3.32 30.33 8.27
C ALA A 741 -4.59 30.83 7.57
N PHE A 742 -5.13 31.96 8.04
CA PHE A 742 -6.10 32.79 7.33
C PHE A 742 -5.64 34.26 7.38
N LYS A 743 -6.15 35.12 6.50
CA LYS A 743 -5.90 36.57 6.58
C LYS A 743 -7.13 37.29 7.12
N ASP A 744 -6.97 38.04 8.20
CA ASP A 744 -8.06 38.79 8.83
C ASP A 744 -8.59 39.95 7.96
N LEU A 745 -9.60 40.67 8.46
CA LEU A 745 -10.19 41.83 7.77
C LEU A 745 -9.20 43.00 7.59
N GLN A 746 -8.07 43.00 8.30
CA GLN A 746 -6.96 43.95 8.13
C GLN A 746 -5.85 43.40 7.22
N ASN A 747 -6.09 42.27 6.54
CA ASN A 747 -5.15 41.57 5.68
C ASN A 747 -3.88 41.09 6.41
N ARG A 748 -3.97 40.84 7.72
CA ARG A 748 -2.88 40.25 8.52
C ARG A 748 -3.03 38.74 8.53
N GLU A 749 -1.93 38.04 8.26
CA GLU A 749 -1.89 36.58 8.33
C GLU A 749 -1.91 36.11 9.79
N ILE A 750 -2.86 35.25 10.14
CA ILE A 750 -3.02 34.66 11.46
C ILE A 750 -2.78 33.16 11.36
N CYS A 751 -1.75 32.68 12.06
CA CYS A 751 -1.40 31.27 12.05
C CYS A 751 -2.32 30.46 12.97
N THR A 752 -2.83 29.33 12.46
CA THR A 752 -3.70 28.40 13.19
C THR A 752 -3.03 27.04 13.43
N LEU A 753 -2.04 26.63 12.63
CA LEU A 753 -1.27 25.40 12.80
C LEU A 753 0.22 25.65 12.57
N SER A 754 1.06 25.25 13.53
CA SER A 754 2.52 25.34 13.43
C SER A 754 3.16 24.04 12.95
N ALA A 755 4.29 24.18 12.24
CA ALA A 755 5.18 23.11 11.80
C ALA A 755 6.15 22.65 12.90
N VAL A 756 6.33 23.46 13.94
CA VAL A 756 7.20 23.16 15.08
C VAL A 756 6.36 23.03 16.35
N ASP A 757 6.89 22.33 17.34
CA ASP A 757 6.17 22.03 18.58
C ASP A 757 6.11 23.24 19.55
N ASP A 758 5.67 24.40 19.06
CA ASP A 758 5.62 25.67 19.79
C ASP A 758 4.22 26.32 19.69
N PHE A 759 3.49 26.29 20.80
CA PHE A 759 2.15 26.89 20.91
C PHE A 759 2.15 28.43 20.90
N ASN A 760 3.32 29.08 20.97
CA ASN A 760 3.41 30.54 20.85
C ASN A 760 3.26 31.02 19.40
N ILE A 761 3.51 30.15 18.42
CA ILE A 761 3.37 30.46 16.99
C ILE A 761 1.92 30.28 16.55
N ALA A 762 1.30 29.19 16.99
CA ALA A 762 -0.09 28.87 16.69
C ALA A 762 -0.69 28.03 17.82
N PRO A 763 -2.01 28.11 18.06
CA PRO A 763 -2.65 27.31 19.10
C PRO A 763 -2.66 25.81 18.78
N GLU A 764 -2.46 25.42 17.51
CA GLU A 764 -2.31 24.03 17.06
C GLU A 764 -0.88 23.72 16.65
N ILE A 765 -0.43 22.50 16.95
CA ILE A 765 0.86 21.97 16.51
C ILE A 765 0.70 20.52 16.01
N ILE A 766 1.72 20.05 15.31
CA ILE A 766 1.90 18.65 14.91
C ILE A 766 2.82 17.89 15.90
N ASN A 767 3.05 16.60 15.67
CA ASN A 767 3.95 15.73 16.47
C ASN A 767 3.59 15.65 17.96
N CYS A 768 2.30 15.60 18.25
CA CYS A 768 1.79 15.63 19.63
C CYS A 768 1.97 14.33 20.42
N GLN A 769 2.64 13.31 19.88
CA GLN A 769 2.90 12.05 20.56
C GLN A 769 3.67 12.23 21.87
N LYS A 770 4.49 13.28 21.97
CA LYS A 770 5.22 13.62 23.19
C LYS A 770 4.33 14.13 24.32
N TYR A 771 3.14 14.65 24.01
CA TYR A 771 2.18 15.18 24.98
C TYR A 771 1.05 14.19 25.25
N ILE A 772 0.53 13.53 24.22
CA ILE A 772 -0.62 12.61 24.27
C ILE A 772 -0.31 11.40 23.39
N SER A 773 -0.35 10.19 23.97
CA SER A 773 -0.12 8.94 23.23
C SER A 773 -1.07 8.79 22.04
N ASN A 774 -0.54 8.33 20.90
CA ASN A 774 -1.27 8.16 19.64
C ASN A 774 -1.88 9.45 19.08
N CYS A 775 -1.40 10.64 19.47
CA CYS A 775 -1.89 11.92 18.96
C CYS A 775 -0.96 12.50 17.89
N LYS A 776 -1.47 12.74 16.68
CA LYS A 776 -0.72 13.36 15.58
C LYS A 776 -0.77 14.89 15.63
N GLN A 777 -1.94 15.45 15.95
CA GLN A 777 -2.17 16.91 16.00
C GLN A 777 -2.96 17.27 17.26
N CYS A 778 -2.55 18.34 17.94
CA CYS A 778 -3.15 18.79 19.18
C CYS A 778 -3.15 20.31 19.25
N TYR A 779 -4.03 20.86 20.09
CA TYR A 779 -4.11 22.28 20.36
C TYR A 779 -4.01 22.57 21.86
N GLN A 780 -3.54 23.76 22.18
CA GLN A 780 -3.55 24.28 23.53
C GLN A 780 -4.75 25.21 23.71
N THR A 781 -5.63 24.87 24.65
CA THR A 781 -6.79 25.69 25.03
C THR A 781 -6.35 27.01 25.69
N THR A 782 -7.26 27.96 25.82
CA THR A 782 -7.02 29.24 26.54
C THR A 782 -6.70 29.05 28.03
N LEU A 783 -7.01 27.88 28.60
CA LEU A 783 -6.65 27.47 29.96
C LEU A 783 -5.32 26.68 30.01
N SER A 784 -4.53 26.73 28.93
CA SER A 784 -3.25 26.03 28.78
C SER A 784 -3.33 24.49 28.84
N VAL A 785 -4.52 23.90 28.72
CA VAL A 785 -4.72 22.44 28.62
C VAL A 785 -4.50 22.00 27.17
N ILE A 786 -3.69 20.97 26.95
CA ILE A 786 -3.43 20.38 25.63
C ILE A 786 -4.48 19.29 25.36
N LYS A 787 -5.14 19.36 24.20
CA LYS A 787 -6.11 18.35 23.74
C LYS A 787 -5.76 17.88 22.33
N CYS A 788 -5.95 16.59 22.05
CA CYS A 788 -5.76 16.03 20.73
C CYS A 788 -6.91 16.41 19.78
N ILE A 789 -6.59 16.62 18.50
CA ILE A 789 -7.56 16.86 17.42
C ILE A 789 -7.55 15.65 16.47
N ILE A 790 -6.36 15.27 16.00
CA ILE A 790 -6.17 14.16 15.07
C ILE A 790 -5.30 13.11 15.73
N CYS A 791 -5.86 11.92 15.93
CA CYS A 791 -5.13 10.76 16.43
C CYS A 791 -4.43 9.98 15.31
N GLU A 792 -3.60 9.01 15.69
CA GLU A 792 -3.02 8.03 14.79
C GLU A 792 -4.08 7.13 14.16
N ASP A 793 -3.70 6.42 13.10
CA ASP A 793 -4.65 5.65 12.31
C ASP A 793 -5.27 4.53 13.17
N GLY A 794 -6.60 4.41 13.15
CA GLY A 794 -7.38 3.49 13.98
C GLY A 794 -7.81 4.06 15.35
N TYR A 795 -7.48 5.31 15.67
CA TYR A 795 -7.84 5.97 16.93
C TYR A 795 -8.87 7.12 16.73
N SER A 796 -9.57 7.46 17.80
CA SER A 796 -10.59 8.49 17.93
C SER A 796 -10.16 9.53 18.95
N SER A 797 -10.29 10.82 18.64
CA SER A 797 -10.07 11.89 19.62
C SER A 797 -11.31 12.09 20.49
N SER A 798 -11.13 12.11 21.80
CA SER A 798 -12.19 12.42 22.75
C SER A 798 -12.34 13.93 22.96
N ILE A 799 -13.55 14.45 22.78
CA ILE A 799 -13.87 15.86 23.06
C ILE A 799 -13.66 16.18 24.55
N ILE A 800 -14.12 15.26 25.41
CA ILE A 800 -14.17 15.45 26.86
C ILE A 800 -12.75 15.46 27.40
N THR A 801 -12.01 14.37 27.17
CA THR A 801 -10.68 14.17 27.77
C THR A 801 -9.56 14.79 26.96
N GLY A 802 -9.74 14.98 25.65
CA GLY A 802 -8.68 15.36 24.73
C GLY A 802 -7.69 14.23 24.41
N HIS A 803 -7.91 13.00 24.91
CA HIS A 803 -7.03 11.85 24.65
C HIS A 803 -7.51 11.03 23.45
N CYS A 804 -6.58 10.23 22.90
CA CYS A 804 -6.87 9.28 21.83
C CYS A 804 -7.27 7.91 22.40
N GLN A 805 -8.43 7.42 21.98
CA GLN A 805 -8.93 6.07 22.27
C GLN A 805 -9.09 5.28 20.98
N LYS A 806 -9.22 3.94 21.05
CA LYS A 806 -9.42 3.14 19.83
C LYS A 806 -10.75 3.53 19.17
N CYS A 807 -10.75 3.80 17.86
CA CYS A 807 -11.99 4.14 17.17
C CYS A 807 -12.89 2.90 17.04
N ASN A 808 -14.16 3.06 17.40
CA ASN A 808 -15.17 2.00 17.26
C ASN A 808 -15.81 1.92 15.86
N SER A 809 -15.61 2.91 15.00
CA SER A 809 -16.11 2.89 13.63
C SER A 809 -15.24 1.99 12.73
N ASN A 810 -15.87 0.97 12.15
CA ASN A 810 -15.22 0.09 11.19
C ASN A 810 -14.70 0.87 9.97
N TYR A 811 -13.50 0.51 9.51
CA TYR A 811 -12.84 1.06 8.31
C TYR A 811 -12.59 2.57 8.32
N ALA A 812 -12.68 3.21 9.49
CA ALA A 812 -12.29 4.60 9.66
C ALA A 812 -10.77 4.69 9.83
N LYS A 813 -10.14 5.62 9.12
CA LYS A 813 -8.72 5.94 9.31
C LYS A 813 -8.53 6.65 10.64
N TYR A 814 -9.36 7.64 10.95
CA TYR A 814 -9.46 8.21 12.29
C TYR A 814 -10.86 8.79 12.51
N CYS A 815 -11.21 8.91 13.78
CA CYS A 815 -12.52 9.34 14.23
C CYS A 815 -12.38 10.49 15.22
N ILE A 816 -13.48 11.20 15.45
CA ILE A 816 -13.57 12.18 16.51
C ILE A 816 -14.90 11.92 17.21
N GLU A 817 -14.86 11.82 18.54
CA GLU A 817 -16.05 11.79 19.37
C GLU A 817 -16.92 13.02 19.05
N GLY A 818 -18.24 12.87 19.01
CA GLY A 818 -19.16 13.97 18.70
C GLY A 818 -20.58 13.63 19.10
N ASP A 819 -21.41 14.64 19.28
CA ASP A 819 -22.83 14.44 19.53
C ASP A 819 -23.47 13.85 18.27
N PHE A 820 -23.94 12.61 18.33
CA PHE A 820 -24.50 11.90 17.18
C PHE A 820 -25.75 12.59 16.60
N TYR A 821 -26.50 13.33 17.43
CA TYR A 821 -27.68 14.04 16.96
C TYR A 821 -27.31 15.35 16.25
N LYS A 822 -26.26 16.05 16.71
CA LYS A 822 -25.80 17.30 16.09
C LYS A 822 -24.77 17.11 14.99
N LEU A 823 -24.06 15.99 15.02
CA LEU A 823 -22.96 15.64 14.12
C LEU A 823 -21.84 16.69 14.15
N ASP A 824 -21.47 17.11 15.35
CA ASP A 824 -20.56 18.24 15.60
C ASP A 824 -19.09 17.83 15.81
N SER A 825 -18.72 16.60 15.44
CA SER A 825 -17.33 16.12 15.54
C SER A 825 -16.36 16.96 14.69
N TRP A 826 -16.81 17.47 13.54
CA TRP A 826 -16.00 18.34 12.67
C TRP A 826 -15.58 19.64 13.33
N MET A 827 -16.34 20.15 14.32
CA MET A 827 -15.98 21.37 15.03
C MET A 827 -14.65 21.23 15.78
N GLN A 828 -14.22 20.01 16.13
CA GLN A 828 -12.88 19.79 16.70
C GLN A 828 -11.75 20.13 15.72
N LEU A 829 -11.98 20.01 14.42
CA LEU A 829 -10.98 20.34 13.39
C LEU A 829 -10.75 21.85 13.24
N LEU A 830 -11.65 22.68 13.79
CA LEU A 830 -11.65 24.13 13.63
C LEU A 830 -11.30 24.87 14.93
N GLN A 831 -10.94 24.17 15.99
CA GLN A 831 -10.73 24.75 17.32
C GLN A 831 -9.75 25.92 17.31
N SER A 832 -8.63 25.72 16.65
CA SER A 832 -7.55 26.68 16.51
C SER A 832 -7.96 27.92 15.71
N PHE A 833 -8.79 27.72 14.68
CA PHE A 833 -9.41 28.83 13.95
C PHE A 833 -10.37 29.59 14.86
N LEU A 834 -11.27 28.91 15.57
CA LEU A 834 -12.24 29.51 16.48
C LEU A 834 -11.57 30.32 17.59
N MET A 835 -10.48 29.81 18.17
CA MET A 835 -9.70 30.50 19.19
C MET A 835 -9.07 31.80 18.70
N GLN A 836 -8.63 31.84 17.44
CA GLN A 836 -8.02 33.03 16.84
C GLN A 836 -9.07 34.01 16.31
N PHE A 837 -10.17 33.50 15.74
CA PHE A 837 -11.23 34.31 15.16
C PHE A 837 -12.18 34.88 16.22
N LEU A 838 -12.47 34.14 17.29
CA LEU A 838 -13.38 34.50 18.39
C LEU A 838 -12.74 34.29 19.78
N PRO A 839 -11.60 34.94 20.10
CA PRO A 839 -10.81 34.63 21.29
C PRO A 839 -11.57 34.75 22.63
N ASN A 840 -12.58 35.62 22.69
CA ASN A 840 -13.37 35.88 23.91
C ASN A 840 -14.76 35.23 23.91
N ARG A 841 -15.14 34.51 22.84
CA ARG A 841 -16.49 33.92 22.69
C ARG A 841 -16.49 32.50 22.12
N TYR A 842 -15.32 31.92 21.86
CA TYR A 842 -15.21 30.52 21.46
C TYR A 842 -15.76 29.61 22.58
N MET A 843 -16.81 28.84 22.27
CA MET A 843 -17.35 27.80 23.13
C MET A 843 -17.69 26.57 22.28
N TYR A 844 -16.93 25.49 22.47
CA TYR A 844 -17.33 24.20 21.94
C TYR A 844 -18.63 23.75 22.61
N SER A 845 -19.59 23.32 21.80
CA SER A 845 -20.82 22.72 22.28
C SER A 845 -20.51 21.35 22.89
N GLU A 846 -20.19 21.28 24.18
CA GLU A 846 -20.24 19.98 24.87
C GLU A 846 -21.68 19.45 24.79
N SER A 847 -21.81 18.15 24.49
CA SER A 847 -23.10 17.49 24.51
C SER A 847 -23.66 17.51 25.92
N ILE A 848 -24.98 17.70 26.04
CA ILE A 848 -25.66 17.73 27.34
C ILE A 848 -25.68 16.32 27.97
N SER A 849 -25.41 15.29 27.16
CA SER A 849 -25.44 13.88 27.59
C SER A 849 -24.23 13.12 27.06
N ILE A 850 -23.52 12.42 27.96
CA ILE A 850 -22.45 11.49 27.57
C ILE A 850 -23.00 10.35 26.71
N PHE A 851 -24.28 10.00 26.84
CA PHE A 851 -24.92 8.94 26.07
C PHE A 851 -25.14 9.28 24.58
N THR A 852 -24.97 10.54 24.19
CA THR A 852 -25.11 10.96 22.80
C THR A 852 -23.77 11.14 22.09
N ASN A 853 -22.66 10.91 22.79
CA ASN A 853 -21.33 10.96 22.21
C ASN A 853 -20.97 9.64 21.52
N TYR A 854 -20.65 9.71 20.24
CA TYR A 854 -20.21 8.57 19.43
C TYR A 854 -18.95 8.92 18.66
N ASP A 855 -18.13 7.91 18.36
CA ASP A 855 -17.00 8.04 17.44
C ASP A 855 -17.54 8.24 16.02
N LEU A 856 -17.45 9.47 15.50
CA LEU A 856 -17.86 9.79 14.13
C LEU A 856 -16.63 9.74 13.22
N PRO A 857 -16.65 8.96 12.12
CA PRO A 857 -15.52 8.89 11.20
C PRO A 857 -15.37 10.22 10.47
N ILE A 858 -14.15 10.76 10.49
CA ILE A 858 -13.79 11.98 9.74
C ILE A 858 -13.13 11.60 8.41
N LYS A 859 -12.28 10.57 8.43
CA LYS A 859 -11.57 10.07 7.25
C LYS A 859 -11.61 8.54 7.25
N CYS A 860 -11.83 7.95 6.09
CA CYS A 860 -11.88 6.50 5.92
C CYS A 860 -10.52 5.91 5.52
N MET A 861 -10.34 4.61 5.75
CA MET A 861 -9.19 3.85 5.25
C MET A 861 -9.19 3.79 3.73
N GLU A 862 -8.04 3.51 3.13
CA GLU A 862 -7.88 3.31 1.68
C GLU A 862 -8.89 2.26 1.17
N GLY A 863 -9.56 2.55 0.05
CA GLY A 863 -10.63 1.69 -0.47
C GLY A 863 -12.02 1.92 0.15
N TYR A 864 -12.20 2.95 0.99
CA TYR A 864 -13.50 3.34 1.56
C TYR A 864 -13.72 4.87 1.44
N GLU A 865 -14.96 5.31 1.25
CA GLU A 865 -15.35 6.74 1.29
C GLU A 865 -16.32 7.00 2.45
N LEU A 866 -16.27 8.22 2.99
CA LEU A 866 -17.22 8.67 3.99
C LEU A 866 -18.59 8.90 3.32
N ASN A 867 -19.58 8.06 3.66
CA ASN A 867 -20.97 8.25 3.26
C ASN A 867 -21.80 8.59 4.51
N LYS A 868 -22.13 9.89 4.65
CA LYS A 868 -22.68 10.50 5.86
C LYS A 868 -21.82 10.25 7.10
N PHE A 869 -22.03 9.13 7.79
CA PHE A 869 -21.40 8.80 9.08
C PHE A 869 -20.70 7.43 9.10
N PHE A 870 -20.63 6.75 7.95
CA PHE A 870 -20.03 5.43 7.86
C PHE A 870 -19.03 5.40 6.71
N CYS A 871 -17.92 4.71 6.93
CA CYS A 871 -16.99 4.37 5.87
C CYS A 871 -17.57 3.21 5.05
N LYS A 872 -17.88 3.48 3.78
CA LYS A 872 -18.42 2.50 2.85
C LYS A 872 -17.38 2.15 1.81
N LYS A 873 -17.22 0.84 1.55
CA LYS A 873 -16.21 0.32 0.64
C LYS A 873 -16.51 0.79 -0.79
N TYR A 874 -15.49 1.21 -1.53
CA TYR A 874 -15.59 1.38 -2.98
C TYR A 874 -15.90 0.03 -3.65
N CYS A 875 -16.37 0.08 -4.89
CA CYS A 875 -16.47 -1.13 -5.70
C CYS A 875 -15.11 -1.82 -5.79
N ASP A 876 -15.10 -3.14 -5.88
CA ASP A 876 -13.86 -3.91 -6.02
C ASP A 876 -13.19 -3.67 -7.39
N SER A 877 -11.97 -4.16 -7.54
CA SER A 877 -11.22 -4.12 -8.81
C SER A 877 -11.87 -4.92 -9.93
N ASN A 878 -12.93 -5.70 -9.65
CA ASN A 878 -13.71 -6.38 -10.67
C ASN A 878 -14.80 -5.49 -11.30
N CYS A 879 -14.96 -4.27 -10.76
CA CYS A 879 -15.85 -3.26 -11.28
C CYS A 879 -15.11 -2.32 -12.25
N SER A 880 -15.59 -2.22 -13.49
CA SER A 880 -15.05 -1.27 -14.48
C SER A 880 -15.59 0.15 -14.32
N VAL A 881 -16.81 0.32 -13.76
CA VAL A 881 -17.38 1.65 -13.48
C VAL A 881 -18.10 1.61 -12.13
N CYS A 882 -17.56 2.27 -11.12
CA CYS A 882 -18.17 2.40 -9.80
C CYS A 882 -18.97 3.71 -9.71
N LYS A 883 -20.24 3.66 -9.28
CA LYS A 883 -21.08 4.85 -9.07
C LYS A 883 -21.51 4.96 -7.61
N LYS A 884 -21.50 6.18 -7.09
CA LYS A 884 -22.04 6.50 -5.76
C LYS A 884 -23.57 6.53 -5.85
N MET A 885 -24.25 5.79 -4.98
CA MET A 885 -25.71 5.75 -4.94
C MET A 885 -26.26 7.04 -4.33
N GLY A 886 -27.39 7.52 -4.85
CA GLY A 886 -28.10 8.66 -4.29
C GLY A 886 -28.67 8.39 -2.89
N ASN A 887 -28.97 7.11 -2.58
CA ASN A 887 -29.38 6.68 -1.25
C ASN A 887 -28.16 6.60 -0.31
N PRO A 888 -28.14 7.38 0.79
CA PRO A 888 -27.02 7.39 1.74
C PRO A 888 -26.75 6.04 2.43
N GLN A 889 -27.73 5.13 2.48
CA GLN A 889 -27.54 3.82 3.12
C GLN A 889 -26.81 2.80 2.24
N GLU A 890 -26.86 2.98 0.92
CA GLU A 890 -26.45 1.96 -0.06
C GLU A 890 -24.99 2.09 -0.51
N GLY A 891 -24.31 3.22 -0.25
CA GLY A 891 -22.88 3.35 -0.52
C GLY A 891 -22.55 3.46 -2.00
N PHE A 892 -21.74 2.53 -2.52
CA PHE A 892 -21.29 2.46 -3.90
C PHE A 892 -21.89 1.25 -4.61
N GLN A 893 -22.37 1.44 -5.83
CA GLN A 893 -22.83 0.36 -6.69
C GLN A 893 -21.92 0.26 -7.92
N CYS A 894 -21.55 -0.96 -8.28
CA CYS A 894 -20.86 -1.19 -9.54
C CYS A 894 -21.84 -1.02 -10.70
N ALA A 895 -21.64 0.02 -11.50
CA ALA A 895 -22.46 0.27 -12.68
C ALA A 895 -22.10 -0.66 -13.84
N LYS A 896 -20.83 -1.07 -13.98
CA LYS A 896 -20.36 -1.94 -15.08
C LYS A 896 -19.28 -2.90 -14.60
N CYS A 897 -19.41 -4.18 -14.93
CA CYS A 897 -18.41 -5.22 -14.62
C CYS A 897 -17.46 -5.48 -15.80
N PHE A 898 -16.29 -6.07 -15.53
CA PHE A 898 -15.44 -6.62 -16.60
C PHE A 898 -16.08 -7.83 -17.28
N LEU A 899 -15.66 -8.12 -18.51
CA LEU A 899 -16.10 -9.30 -19.26
C LEU A 899 -15.66 -10.59 -18.54
N ASN A 900 -16.31 -11.71 -18.87
CA ASN A 900 -15.92 -13.02 -18.33
C ASN A 900 -14.73 -13.63 -19.07
N TYR A 901 -14.40 -14.88 -18.73
CA TYR A 901 -13.35 -15.65 -19.37
C TYR A 901 -13.48 -15.68 -20.90
N TYR A 902 -14.70 -15.80 -21.44
CA TYR A 902 -14.99 -15.84 -22.88
C TYR A 902 -15.12 -14.46 -23.54
N MET A 903 -14.79 -13.38 -22.83
CA MET A 903 -14.94 -11.99 -23.29
C MET A 903 -16.40 -11.61 -23.62
N GLU A 904 -17.34 -12.20 -22.89
CA GLU A 904 -18.76 -11.92 -22.95
C GLU A 904 -19.23 -11.19 -21.67
N PRO A 905 -20.32 -10.40 -21.74
CA PRO A 905 -20.88 -9.75 -20.56
C PRO A 905 -21.65 -10.77 -19.69
N VAL A 906 -20.98 -11.30 -18.67
CA VAL A 906 -21.44 -12.47 -17.91
C VAL A 906 -21.15 -12.35 -16.41
N ARG A 907 -21.23 -11.15 -15.84
CA ARG A 907 -21.01 -10.93 -14.39
C ARG A 907 -22.26 -10.40 -13.72
N VAL A 908 -22.60 -11.00 -12.59
CA VAL A 908 -23.75 -10.60 -11.78
C VAL A 908 -23.34 -9.46 -10.84
N ARG A 909 -24.20 -8.45 -10.71
CA ARG A 909 -24.00 -7.34 -9.78
C ARG A 909 -24.78 -7.63 -8.50
N ASP A 910 -24.08 -7.69 -7.37
CA ASP A 910 -24.71 -7.85 -6.06
C ASP A 910 -24.03 -6.93 -5.04
N GLN A 911 -24.80 -6.08 -4.37
CA GLN A 911 -24.32 -5.14 -3.34
C GLN A 911 -23.05 -4.37 -3.73
N GLY A 912 -22.96 -3.92 -4.98
CA GLY A 912 -21.80 -3.17 -5.50
C GLY A 912 -20.58 -4.00 -5.90
N LYS A 913 -20.68 -5.33 -5.91
CA LYS A 913 -19.63 -6.26 -6.38
C LYS A 913 -19.98 -6.89 -7.71
N CYS A 914 -18.95 -7.22 -8.48
CA CYS A 914 -19.07 -8.03 -9.68
C CYS A 914 -18.77 -9.50 -9.36
N ILE A 915 -19.80 -10.32 -9.25
CA ILE A 915 -19.68 -11.76 -9.02
C ILE A 915 -19.26 -12.45 -10.32
N ALA A 916 -18.16 -13.20 -10.25
CA ALA A 916 -17.68 -14.04 -11.34
C ALA A 916 -18.37 -15.42 -11.30
N CYS A 917 -18.91 -15.83 -12.44
CA CYS A 917 -19.54 -17.14 -12.61
C CYS A 917 -18.55 -18.17 -13.16
N ALA A 918 -18.83 -19.45 -12.91
CA ALA A 918 -18.10 -20.56 -13.54
C ALA A 918 -18.18 -20.47 -15.08
N GLN A 919 -17.17 -20.99 -15.78
CA GLN A 919 -16.95 -20.79 -17.24
C GLN A 919 -18.20 -21.00 -18.11
N LEU A 920 -18.99 -22.05 -17.88
CA LEU A 920 -20.18 -22.35 -18.70
C LEU A 920 -21.46 -21.65 -18.24
N CYS A 921 -21.36 -20.83 -17.19
CA CYS A 921 -22.48 -20.20 -16.53
C CYS A 921 -22.60 -18.73 -16.90
N GLN A 922 -23.78 -18.33 -17.37
CA GLN A 922 -24.12 -16.96 -17.71
C GLN A 922 -24.49 -16.10 -16.49
N VAL A 923 -25.24 -16.69 -15.54
CA VAL A 923 -25.76 -16.01 -14.34
C VAL A 923 -25.59 -16.92 -13.17
N CYS A 924 -25.05 -16.41 -12.07
CA CYS A 924 -24.82 -17.20 -10.88
C CYS A 924 -25.14 -16.46 -9.59
N GLN A 925 -25.32 -17.21 -8.50
CA GLN A 925 -25.39 -16.69 -7.14
C GLN A 925 -24.55 -17.55 -6.19
N PRO A 926 -24.16 -17.03 -5.02
CA PRO A 926 -23.44 -17.82 -4.02
C PRO A 926 -24.29 -18.98 -3.46
N ARG A 927 -23.66 -20.12 -3.22
CA ARG A 927 -24.25 -21.22 -2.45
C ARG A 927 -23.97 -21.04 -0.96
N THR A 928 -24.84 -21.62 -0.15
CA THR A 928 -24.59 -21.84 1.28
C THR A 928 -23.56 -22.95 1.48
N THR A 929 -22.87 -22.95 2.61
CA THR A 929 -21.91 -24.00 2.97
C THR A 929 -22.56 -25.38 2.96
N ASP A 930 -23.77 -25.51 3.52
CA ASP A 930 -24.53 -26.76 3.58
C ASP A 930 -24.88 -27.31 2.18
N GLU A 931 -25.18 -26.45 1.21
CA GLU A 931 -25.41 -26.86 -0.18
C GLU A 931 -24.13 -27.37 -0.84
N ILE A 932 -23.00 -26.70 -0.59
CA ILE A 932 -21.70 -27.11 -1.11
C ILE A 932 -21.33 -28.49 -0.55
N GLU A 933 -21.47 -28.69 0.76
CA GLU A 933 -21.20 -29.95 1.44
C GLU A 933 -22.12 -31.08 0.97
N ARG A 934 -23.39 -30.78 0.66
CA ARG A 934 -24.33 -31.78 0.11
C ARG A 934 -23.97 -32.23 -1.29
N ILE A 935 -23.50 -31.31 -2.13
CA ILE A 935 -23.12 -31.60 -3.52
C ILE A 935 -21.74 -32.29 -3.56
N ASN A 936 -20.80 -31.81 -2.75
CA ASN A 936 -19.48 -32.39 -2.63
C ASN A 936 -18.95 -32.24 -1.18
N PRO A 937 -19.10 -33.27 -0.34
CA PRO A 937 -18.71 -33.21 1.07
C PRO A 937 -17.19 -33.11 1.29
N LEU A 938 -16.38 -33.33 0.25
CA LEU A 938 -14.92 -33.22 0.31
C LEU A 938 -14.41 -31.84 -0.15
N PHE A 939 -15.30 -30.91 -0.52
CA PHE A 939 -14.89 -29.62 -1.05
C PHE A 939 -14.35 -28.69 0.06
N VAL A 940 -13.09 -28.27 -0.05
CA VAL A 940 -12.50 -27.28 0.86
C VAL A 940 -12.80 -25.88 0.33
N ASN A 941 -13.65 -25.14 1.04
CA ASN A 941 -14.03 -23.78 0.66
C ASN A 941 -12.88 -22.79 0.88
N LYS A 942 -12.01 -22.65 -0.13
CA LYS A 942 -10.98 -21.61 -0.22
C LYS A 942 -11.43 -20.50 -1.16
N LEU A 943 -10.96 -19.27 -0.91
CA LEU A 943 -11.31 -18.09 -1.72
C LEU A 943 -11.00 -18.28 -3.22
N GLU A 944 -9.92 -18.99 -3.53
CA GLU A 944 -9.45 -19.34 -4.88
C GLU A 944 -10.45 -20.19 -5.66
N TYR A 945 -11.29 -20.98 -4.97
CA TYR A 945 -12.26 -21.88 -5.59
C TYR A 945 -13.70 -21.36 -5.52
N SER A 946 -13.88 -20.11 -5.05
CA SER A 946 -15.20 -19.52 -4.81
C SER A 946 -16.10 -19.49 -6.05
N THR A 947 -15.54 -19.32 -7.26
CA THR A 947 -16.29 -19.32 -8.53
C THR A 947 -16.94 -20.68 -8.84
N TYR A 948 -16.33 -21.79 -8.41
CA TYR A 948 -16.87 -23.14 -8.57
C TYR A 948 -17.92 -23.51 -7.51
N THR A 949 -17.98 -22.74 -6.41
CA THR A 949 -19.03 -22.89 -5.39
C THR A 949 -20.31 -22.14 -5.73
N MET A 950 -20.35 -21.43 -6.86
CA MET A 950 -21.54 -20.68 -7.27
C MET A 950 -22.62 -21.63 -7.82
N LYS A 951 -23.90 -21.28 -7.60
CA LYS A 951 -25.03 -21.91 -8.28
C LYS A 951 -25.32 -21.17 -9.58
N CYS A 952 -25.47 -21.91 -10.66
CA CYS A 952 -25.74 -21.38 -11.98
C CYS A 952 -27.26 -21.28 -12.23
N ILE A 953 -27.72 -20.08 -12.54
CA ILE A 953 -29.13 -19.74 -12.80
C ILE A 953 -29.43 -19.77 -14.29
N LYS A 954 -28.45 -19.36 -15.10
CA LYS A 954 -28.55 -19.36 -16.55
C LYS A 954 -27.23 -19.79 -17.15
N SER A 955 -27.23 -20.76 -18.07
CA SER A 955 -26.05 -21.17 -18.82
C SER A 955 -25.78 -20.22 -20.00
N ILE A 956 -24.56 -20.27 -20.53
CA ILE A 956 -24.21 -19.57 -21.78
C ILE A 956 -25.08 -20.09 -22.93
N PRO A 957 -25.55 -19.22 -23.86
CA PRO A 957 -26.43 -19.60 -24.96
C PRO A 957 -25.69 -20.40 -26.06
N HIS A 958 -25.28 -21.63 -25.74
CA HIS A 958 -24.62 -22.56 -26.66
C HIS A 958 -25.44 -23.87 -26.78
N PRO A 959 -25.65 -24.42 -27.99
CA PRO A 959 -26.52 -25.59 -28.20
C PRO A 959 -26.08 -26.87 -27.47
N ASN A 960 -24.82 -26.94 -27.06
CA ASN A 960 -24.23 -28.06 -26.35
C ASN A 960 -24.04 -27.78 -24.84
N ILE A 961 -24.48 -26.63 -24.31
CA ILE A 961 -24.37 -26.33 -22.88
C ILE A 961 -25.76 -26.42 -22.25
N PHE A 962 -25.88 -27.23 -21.19
CA PHE A 962 -27.13 -27.47 -20.48
C PHE A 962 -26.96 -27.15 -19.00
N LEU A 963 -28.00 -26.58 -18.38
CA LEU A 963 -28.05 -26.36 -16.94
C LEU A 963 -28.78 -27.52 -16.27
N ASP A 964 -28.16 -28.16 -15.28
CA ASP A 964 -28.89 -29.05 -14.39
C ASP A 964 -29.81 -28.23 -13.48
N PRO A 965 -31.14 -28.41 -13.53
CA PRO A 965 -32.07 -27.56 -12.78
C PRO A 965 -32.01 -27.77 -11.26
N TYR A 966 -31.58 -28.95 -10.80
CA TYR A 966 -31.69 -29.36 -9.39
C TYR A 966 -30.41 -29.03 -8.63
N ILE A 967 -29.25 -29.34 -9.22
CA ILE A 967 -27.96 -28.96 -8.64
C ILE A 967 -27.50 -27.59 -9.13
N GLN A 968 -28.10 -27.02 -10.18
CA GLN A 968 -27.75 -25.70 -10.72
C GLN A 968 -26.28 -25.60 -11.15
N ILE A 969 -25.81 -26.60 -11.91
CA ILE A 969 -24.46 -26.65 -12.48
C ILE A 969 -24.59 -26.69 -14.00
N ALA A 970 -23.92 -25.76 -14.70
CA ALA A 970 -23.86 -25.76 -16.16
C ALA A 970 -22.82 -26.78 -16.64
N LYS A 971 -23.20 -27.62 -17.60
CA LYS A 971 -22.37 -28.70 -18.15
C LYS A 971 -22.38 -28.70 -19.67
N TYR A 972 -21.26 -29.11 -20.27
CA TYR A 972 -21.14 -29.32 -21.70
C TYR A 972 -21.56 -30.75 -22.07
N CYS A 973 -22.44 -30.89 -23.05
CA CYS A 973 -22.92 -32.17 -23.58
C CYS A 973 -22.50 -32.32 -25.04
N TYR A 974 -21.84 -33.43 -25.38
CA TYR A 974 -21.37 -33.71 -26.75
C TYR A 974 -22.50 -34.03 -27.74
N ASN A 975 -23.72 -34.25 -27.25
CA ASN A 975 -24.91 -34.44 -28.08
C ASN A 975 -26.05 -33.54 -27.60
N GLN A 976 -26.95 -33.18 -28.52
CA GLN A 976 -28.09 -32.28 -28.26
C GLN A 976 -29.14 -32.86 -27.30
N GLN A 977 -29.14 -34.18 -27.11
CA GLN A 977 -30.05 -34.85 -26.18
C GLN A 977 -29.47 -34.89 -24.75
N CYS A 978 -28.21 -34.48 -24.57
CA CYS A 978 -27.43 -34.62 -23.34
C CYS A 978 -27.53 -36.02 -22.71
N ASN A 979 -27.58 -37.07 -23.55
CA ASN A 979 -27.70 -38.47 -23.09
C ASN A 979 -26.41 -38.98 -22.41
N SER A 980 -25.36 -38.19 -22.49
CA SER A 980 -24.09 -38.38 -21.81
C SER A 980 -23.63 -37.02 -21.31
N PHE A 981 -23.36 -36.91 -20.02
CA PHE A 981 -22.74 -35.74 -19.44
C PHE A 981 -21.59 -36.14 -18.54
N PHE A 982 -20.60 -35.25 -18.44
CA PHE A 982 -19.50 -35.40 -17.50
C PHE A 982 -19.86 -34.63 -16.23
N GLN A 983 -19.78 -35.28 -15.08
CA GLN A 983 -19.73 -34.57 -13.80
C GLN A 983 -18.25 -34.32 -13.48
N TYR A 984 -17.86 -33.05 -13.43
CA TYR A 984 -16.55 -32.66 -12.91
C TYR A 984 -16.56 -32.89 -11.40
N GLN A 985 -16.15 -34.08 -10.96
CA GLN A 985 -15.71 -34.27 -9.58
C GLN A 985 -14.29 -33.73 -9.51
N VAL A 986 -14.12 -32.60 -8.82
CA VAL A 986 -12.83 -32.15 -8.35
C VAL A 986 -12.34 -33.20 -7.35
N THR A 987 -11.69 -34.26 -7.84
CA THR A 987 -10.92 -35.16 -7.00
C THR A 987 -9.61 -34.45 -6.72
N ILE A 988 -9.65 -33.39 -5.91
CA ILE A 988 -8.43 -32.89 -5.28
C ILE A 988 -8.02 -33.97 -4.28
N LEU A 989 -7.20 -34.90 -4.75
CA LEU A 989 -6.22 -35.59 -3.93
C LEU A 989 -5.21 -34.54 -3.46
N LEU A 990 -5.58 -33.75 -2.45
CA LEU A 990 -4.59 -33.17 -1.55
C LEU A 990 -4.19 -34.31 -0.61
N ILE A 991 -3.23 -35.10 -1.08
CA ILE A 991 -2.27 -35.69 -0.16
C ILE A 991 -1.69 -34.51 0.61
N LEU A 992 -1.86 -34.57 1.93
CA LEU A 992 -1.26 -33.65 2.90
C LEU A 992 0.23 -33.51 2.61
N ASP A 993 0.67 -32.28 2.33
CA ASP A 993 1.98 -31.76 2.73
C ASP A 993 1.74 -30.56 3.66
#